data_AF-A0A8H9HQH0-F1
#
_entry.id   AF-A0A8H9HQH0-F1
#
_cell.length_a   1.000
_cell.length_b   1.000
_cell.length_c   1.000
_cell.angle_alpha   90.00
_cell.angle_beta   90.00
_cell.angle_gamma   90.00
#
_symmetry.space_group_name_H-M   'P 1'
#
loop_
_entity.id
_entity.type
_entity.pdbx_description
1 polymer ?
#
loop_
_entity_poly.entity_id
_entity_poly.type
_entity_poly.pdbx_seq_one_letter_code
_entity_poly.pdbx_strand_id
1 'polypeptide(L)'
;MAEPTTDPAPATGADPADAFDALAATRPRVRRDVLFTQTPGGVLFHNADGGFHLTGRTAYRFASLVLPHLTGRHRLDEVCAGFGPAQRAMAAELVRTLYARDFARDIPETDALRPAPEDAAGQRFAAQIAYIDHYTDAAPDRFARYRAARIAVLGTDETARWAALGLVRNGCGALGLAADFPDVAQEAARLADEGCPVSLDRLPDPAEGPGWAALEGYDVVVVSGHGAAGLTHRLLTEGVPEGRTLLPAWTFGERLVMGPLTDTTATTDATATGGCWSCALLRLGANVDGGTAAALWSEVAGGARGTEPGAPGPLTGPLAAMCGNLLAYEVFRVTSGVQPAETRGQVLIQDLQSLDVLAEPVPPHPRCRHCAPSGAPVPASPGTPEVPRTPSVAGAEEAQEVVDALNATASALVRPHTGVFTRFDDDDLTQTPLKVSRVELALPDGTVRAVTAADIHHLAGARTRALHRAAVLHADHTVPAPAAGEEHGTPLAPAAFATFGGTDDTPAAAWTPALSLRTGAPHRVPVAAARPFGPHNQLRTHLAHAAGAGAGGSAAEAAGAALLAALAHTAVLDAVRGSRAAPLAEDTAADPELEFLHKTAAALDLGVELLDLTGDGPAPVVLAREPGGRWAVAADLTRREAARAALRDLLGDAQLADGTGREPDAGDPFVTDLAPAALTVAAEPGGPLDAATTFAEILARLGESGRDALYLDTTSADLATGRLATARVLLTVPASEDGPDAR
;
A
#
# COMPACT_ATOMS: atom_id res chain seq x y z
N MET A 1 -7.19 4.86 9.94
CA MET A 1 -8.39 5.72 9.90
C MET A 1 -9.24 5.35 11.09
N ALA A 2 -9.31 6.19 12.13
CA ALA A 2 -10.28 5.97 13.18
C ALA A 2 -11.67 6.16 12.55
N GLU A 3 -12.52 5.14 12.63
CA GLU A 3 -13.93 5.27 12.28
C GLU A 3 -14.49 6.50 13.03
N PRO A 4 -15.09 7.48 12.32
CA PRO A 4 -15.87 8.48 13.01
C PRO A 4 -17.07 7.74 13.59
N THR A 5 -17.09 7.57 14.91
CA THR A 5 -18.29 7.18 15.65
C THR A 5 -19.28 8.34 15.57
N THR A 6 -19.92 8.45 14.43
CA THR A 6 -21.12 9.25 14.21
C THR A 6 -22.22 8.25 13.91
N ASP A 7 -23.19 8.17 14.84
CA ASP A 7 -24.44 7.44 14.63
C ASP A 7 -25.01 7.77 13.23
N PRO A 8 -25.59 6.79 12.53
CA PRO A 8 -26.15 7.01 11.20
C PRO A 8 -27.27 8.07 11.28
N ALA A 9 -27.13 9.11 10.46
CA ALA A 9 -28.16 10.13 10.29
C ALA A 9 -29.49 9.48 9.87
N PRO A 10 -30.64 9.93 10.42
CA PRO A 10 -31.94 9.35 10.08
C PRO A 10 -32.32 9.65 8.62
N ALA A 11 -33.03 8.69 8.02
CA ALA A 11 -33.43 8.66 6.62
C ALA A 11 -34.15 9.94 6.14
N THR A 12 -33.92 10.29 4.88
CA THR A 12 -34.56 11.38 4.13
C THR A 12 -36.07 11.16 4.03
N GLY A 13 -36.82 11.78 4.96
CA GLY A 13 -38.28 11.78 4.95
C GLY A 13 -38.96 12.38 6.20
N ALA A 14 -38.20 12.99 7.11
CA ALA A 14 -38.72 13.54 8.37
C ALA A 14 -39.43 14.89 8.15
N ASP A 15 -40.49 15.15 8.93
CA ASP A 15 -41.22 16.43 8.96
C ASP A 15 -40.22 17.55 9.33
N PRO A 16 -40.31 18.80 8.80
CA PRO A 16 -39.32 19.85 9.11
C PRO A 16 -39.23 20.21 10.61
N ALA A 17 -40.26 19.86 11.39
CA ALA A 17 -40.24 19.93 12.85
C ALA A 17 -39.31 18.87 13.46
N ASP A 18 -39.40 17.62 13.00
CA ASP A 18 -38.56 16.50 13.44
C ASP A 18 -37.07 16.76 13.16
N ALA A 19 -36.76 17.39 12.01
CA ALA A 19 -35.38 17.73 11.63
C ALA A 19 -34.75 18.81 12.53
N PHE A 20 -35.54 19.77 13.02
CA PHE A 20 -35.06 20.78 13.96
C PHE A 20 -34.89 20.19 15.36
N ASP A 21 -35.86 19.39 15.83
CA ASP A 21 -35.81 18.79 17.16
C ASP A 21 -34.62 17.84 17.31
N ALA A 22 -34.24 17.13 16.24
CA ALA A 22 -33.03 16.30 16.21
C ALA A 22 -31.72 17.09 16.38
N LEU A 23 -31.68 18.36 15.94
CA LEU A 23 -30.48 19.21 15.99
C LEU A 23 -30.54 20.28 17.10
N ALA A 24 -31.70 20.46 17.74
CA ALA A 24 -31.97 21.54 18.67
C ALA A 24 -30.97 21.60 19.84
N ALA A 25 -30.56 20.44 20.35
CA ALA A 25 -29.61 20.33 21.46
C ALA A 25 -28.14 20.46 21.05
N THR A 26 -27.83 20.43 19.75
CA THR A 26 -26.46 20.52 19.24
C THR A 26 -25.91 21.95 19.40
N ARG A 27 -24.59 22.06 19.54
CA ARG A 27 -23.84 23.32 19.64
C ARG A 27 -22.95 23.49 18.40
N PRO A 28 -23.52 23.91 17.26
CA PRO A 28 -22.76 24.05 16.02
C PRO A 28 -21.64 25.08 16.13
N ARG A 29 -20.42 24.67 15.75
CA ARG A 29 -19.26 25.54 15.52
C ARG A 29 -18.83 25.44 14.06
N VAL A 30 -18.90 26.55 13.34
CA VAL A 30 -18.41 26.64 11.95
C VAL A 30 -16.89 26.68 11.94
N ARG A 31 -16.26 25.95 11.00
CA ARG A 31 -14.81 26.02 10.80
C ARG A 31 -14.39 27.44 10.42
N ARG A 32 -13.22 27.87 10.89
CA ARG A 32 -12.77 29.26 10.75
C ARG A 32 -12.32 29.65 9.33
N ASP A 33 -12.12 28.66 8.46
CA ASP A 33 -11.72 28.80 7.05
C ASP A 33 -12.93 28.79 6.10
N VAL A 34 -14.15 28.69 6.63
CA VAL A 34 -15.38 28.74 5.84
C VAL A 34 -15.64 30.17 5.39
N LEU A 35 -15.62 30.34 4.07
CA LEU A 35 -16.03 31.55 3.38
C LEU A 35 -17.40 31.32 2.74
N PHE A 36 -18.25 32.34 2.74
CA PHE A 36 -19.54 32.28 2.06
C PHE A 36 -19.81 33.53 1.24
N THR A 37 -20.29 33.34 0.02
CA THR A 37 -20.49 34.41 -0.96
C THR A 37 -21.89 34.38 -1.55
N GLN A 38 -22.46 35.56 -1.83
CA GLN A 38 -23.77 35.66 -2.46
C GLN A 38 -23.70 35.27 -3.93
N THR A 39 -24.62 34.42 -4.38
CA THR A 39 -24.79 34.07 -5.79
C THR A 39 -26.17 34.54 -6.29
N PRO A 40 -26.41 34.59 -7.62
CA PRO A 40 -27.73 34.92 -8.15
C PRO A 40 -28.86 33.99 -7.66
N GLY A 41 -28.50 32.75 -7.30
CA GLY A 41 -29.43 31.71 -6.85
C GLY A 41 -29.46 31.47 -5.34
N GLY A 42 -28.56 32.07 -4.55
CA GLY A 42 -28.46 31.80 -3.11
C GLY A 42 -27.10 32.14 -2.51
N VAL A 43 -26.44 31.17 -1.89
CA VAL A 43 -25.13 31.34 -1.22
C VAL A 43 -24.20 30.15 -1.48
N LEU A 44 -22.97 30.45 -1.87
CA LEU A 44 -21.90 29.46 -2.03
C LEU A 44 -21.03 29.46 -0.77
N PHE A 45 -20.89 28.31 -0.15
CA PHE A 45 -19.92 28.04 0.91
C PHE A 45 -18.68 27.41 0.29
N HIS A 46 -17.49 27.83 0.72
CA HIS A 46 -16.24 27.18 0.33
C HIS A 46 -15.18 27.32 1.42
N ASN A 47 -14.26 26.36 1.46
CA ASN A 47 -13.05 26.36 2.27
C ASN A 47 -11.86 25.87 1.42
N ALA A 48 -10.74 25.48 2.02
CA ALA A 48 -9.60 24.92 1.29
C ALA A 48 -9.90 23.55 0.65
N ASP A 49 -10.85 22.80 1.22
CA ASP A 49 -11.14 21.41 0.87
C ASP A 49 -12.25 21.26 -0.19
N GLY A 50 -13.09 22.29 -0.37
CA GLY A 50 -14.16 22.27 -1.36
C GLY A 50 -15.25 23.32 -1.13
N GLY A 51 -16.44 23.10 -1.68
CA GLY A 51 -17.57 24.01 -1.53
C GLY A 51 -18.92 23.43 -1.90
N PHE A 52 -19.99 24.11 -1.47
CA PHE A 52 -21.37 23.73 -1.78
C PHE A 52 -22.29 24.95 -1.90
N HIS A 53 -23.33 24.81 -2.71
CA HIS A 53 -24.29 25.87 -2.99
C HIS A 53 -25.62 25.57 -2.29
N LEU A 54 -26.11 26.52 -1.49
CA LEU A 54 -27.50 26.54 -0.99
C LEU A 54 -28.35 27.46 -1.86
N THR A 55 -29.36 26.89 -2.51
CA THR A 55 -30.29 27.61 -3.38
C THR A 55 -31.42 28.25 -2.57
N GLY A 56 -31.70 29.53 -2.81
CA GLY A 56 -32.80 30.27 -2.21
C GLY A 56 -32.55 31.76 -2.22
N ARG A 57 -33.53 32.56 -2.65
CA ARG A 57 -33.41 34.02 -2.78
C ARG A 57 -33.05 34.73 -1.46
N THR A 58 -33.37 34.13 -0.32
CA THR A 58 -33.08 34.66 1.02
C THR A 58 -31.94 33.91 1.73
N ALA A 59 -31.36 32.88 1.11
CA ALA A 59 -30.38 31.99 1.74
C ALA A 59 -29.13 32.73 2.22
N TYR A 60 -28.58 33.63 1.38
CA TYR A 60 -27.42 34.45 1.76
C TYR A 60 -27.72 35.32 3.00
N ARG A 61 -28.84 36.04 2.99
CA ARG A 61 -29.23 36.90 4.12
C ARG A 61 -29.44 36.09 5.39
N PHE A 62 -30.03 34.90 5.28
CA PHE A 62 -30.22 34.01 6.42
C PHE A 62 -28.90 33.48 6.97
N ALA A 63 -28.02 33.00 6.09
CA ALA A 63 -26.67 32.56 6.45
C ALA A 63 -25.88 33.67 7.14
N SER A 64 -25.90 34.90 6.63
CA SER A 64 -25.24 36.07 7.26
C SER A 64 -25.74 36.37 8.66
N LEU A 65 -26.99 36.02 8.99
CA LEU A 65 -27.57 36.22 10.32
C LEU A 65 -27.25 35.07 11.28
N VAL A 66 -27.28 33.83 10.80
CA VAL A 66 -27.15 32.65 11.65
C VAL A 66 -25.70 32.26 11.91
N LEU A 67 -24.84 32.25 10.87
CA LEU A 67 -23.44 31.79 10.95
C LEU A 67 -22.62 32.47 12.07
N PRO A 68 -22.71 33.80 12.30
CA PRO A 68 -21.94 34.46 13.36
C PRO A 68 -22.24 33.94 14.77
N HIS A 69 -23.39 33.28 14.97
CA HIS A 69 -23.79 32.71 16.26
C HIS A 69 -23.42 31.23 16.41
N LEU A 70 -23.06 30.55 15.31
CA LEU A 70 -22.62 29.16 15.30
C LEU A 70 -21.14 29.04 15.75
N THR A 71 -20.91 29.42 17.01
CA THR A 71 -19.59 29.47 17.66
C THR A 71 -19.32 28.28 18.56
N GLY A 72 -20.23 27.30 18.62
CA GLY A 72 -20.20 26.19 19.56
C GLY A 72 -20.55 26.54 21.02
N ARG A 73 -20.80 27.81 21.34
CA ARG A 73 -21.18 28.25 22.70
C ARG A 73 -22.68 28.15 22.96
N HIS A 74 -23.48 28.28 21.92
CA HIS A 74 -24.94 28.29 22.01
C HIS A 74 -25.51 27.03 21.37
N ARG A 75 -26.57 26.50 21.97
CA ARG A 75 -27.36 25.43 21.35
C ARG A 75 -28.13 25.99 20.16
N LEU A 76 -28.49 25.14 19.20
CA LEU A 76 -29.24 25.57 18.03
C LEU A 76 -30.63 26.13 18.40
N ASP A 77 -31.27 25.57 19.44
CA ASP A 77 -32.54 26.10 19.96
C ASP A 77 -32.43 27.49 20.59
N GLU A 78 -31.32 27.77 21.28
CA GLU A 78 -30.99 29.08 21.81
C GLU A 78 -30.75 30.10 20.68
N VAL A 79 -30.00 29.72 19.64
CA VAL A 79 -29.74 30.58 18.46
C VAL A 79 -31.05 30.87 17.71
N CYS A 80 -31.95 29.90 17.63
CA CYS A 80 -33.25 30.02 16.96
C CYS A 80 -34.38 30.48 17.89
N ALA A 81 -34.06 30.98 19.08
CA ALA A 81 -35.05 31.52 20.00
C ALA A 81 -35.82 32.67 19.33
N GLY A 82 -37.15 32.53 19.20
CA GLY A 82 -38.00 33.51 18.52
C GLY A 82 -38.17 33.30 17.00
N PHE A 83 -37.54 32.28 16.40
CA PHE A 83 -37.78 31.91 15.01
C PHE A 83 -39.11 31.17 14.86
N GLY A 84 -39.86 31.49 13.80
CA GLY A 84 -41.05 30.74 13.41
C GLY A 84 -40.71 29.38 12.78
N PRO A 85 -41.70 28.50 12.56
CA PRO A 85 -41.47 27.13 12.08
C PRO A 85 -40.64 27.05 10.79
N ALA A 86 -40.91 27.93 9.83
CA ALA A 86 -40.18 27.98 8.56
C ALA A 86 -38.71 28.40 8.72
N GLN A 87 -38.41 29.36 9.63
CA GLN A 87 -37.02 29.76 9.88
C GLN A 87 -36.25 28.69 10.66
N ARG A 88 -36.92 27.96 11.58
CA ARG A 88 -36.31 26.81 12.28
C ARG A 88 -35.96 25.69 11.30
N ALA A 89 -36.86 25.35 10.38
CA ALA A 89 -36.59 24.38 9.32
C ALA A 89 -35.36 24.77 8.47
N MET A 90 -35.26 26.05 8.08
CA MET A 90 -34.11 26.54 7.30
C MET A 90 -32.80 26.54 8.12
N ALA A 91 -32.86 26.80 9.44
CA ALA A 91 -31.71 26.67 10.34
C ALA A 91 -31.23 25.22 10.44
N ALA A 92 -32.16 24.28 10.65
CA ALA A 92 -31.87 22.85 10.71
C ALA A 92 -31.25 22.35 9.40
N GLU A 93 -31.80 22.76 8.25
CA GLU A 93 -31.25 22.39 6.94
C GLU A 93 -29.84 22.95 6.72
N LEU A 94 -29.58 24.21 7.11
CA LEU A 94 -28.25 24.80 7.04
C LEU A 94 -27.25 24.05 7.91
N VAL A 95 -27.55 23.83 9.19
CA VAL A 95 -26.65 23.14 10.13
C VAL A 95 -26.41 21.70 9.70
N ARG A 96 -27.47 20.98 9.30
CA ARG A 96 -27.35 19.62 8.75
C ARG A 96 -26.43 19.58 7.55
N THR A 97 -26.56 20.54 6.62
CA THR A 97 -25.69 20.60 5.43
C THR A 97 -24.25 20.92 5.81
N LEU A 98 -24.04 21.82 6.77
CA LEU A 98 -22.70 22.16 7.27
C LEU A 98 -22.04 20.94 7.94
N TYR A 99 -22.76 20.17 8.76
CA TYR A 99 -22.25 18.93 9.37
C TYR A 99 -21.97 17.85 8.32
N ALA A 100 -22.91 17.61 7.41
CA ALA A 100 -22.75 16.59 6.36
C ALA A 100 -21.59 16.86 5.40
N ARG A 101 -21.14 18.12 5.31
CA ARG A 101 -20.01 18.54 4.47
C ARG A 101 -18.74 18.83 5.26
N ASP A 102 -18.73 18.65 6.58
CA ASP A 102 -17.61 18.98 7.49
C ASP A 102 -17.23 20.48 7.50
N PHE A 103 -18.20 21.37 7.31
CA PHE A 103 -18.03 22.83 7.42
C PHE A 103 -18.34 23.33 8.84
N ALA A 104 -19.01 22.52 9.65
CA ALA A 104 -19.23 22.76 11.07
C ALA A 104 -19.15 21.44 11.85
N ARG A 105 -18.92 21.53 13.15
CA ARG A 105 -18.90 20.38 14.08
C ARG A 105 -19.82 20.66 15.28
N ASP A 106 -20.40 19.61 15.82
CA ASP A 106 -21.14 19.69 17.08
C ASP A 106 -20.15 19.67 18.24
N ILE A 107 -20.14 20.73 19.06
CA ILE A 107 -19.19 20.86 20.16
C ILE A 107 -19.78 20.23 21.43
N PRO A 108 -19.09 19.24 22.04
CA PRO A 108 -19.52 18.66 23.30
C PRO A 108 -19.72 19.73 24.37
N GLU A 109 -20.74 19.59 25.22
CA GLU A 109 -21.05 20.57 26.27
C GLU A 109 -19.87 20.82 27.21
N THR A 110 -19.09 19.78 27.51
CA THR A 110 -17.87 19.86 28.32
C THR A 110 -16.81 20.77 27.72
N ASP A 111 -16.74 20.88 26.39
CA ASP A 111 -15.81 21.75 25.68
C ASP A 111 -16.42 23.14 25.45
N ALA A 112 -17.73 23.23 25.20
CA ALA A 112 -18.45 24.49 25.05
C ALA A 112 -18.42 25.34 26.33
N LEU A 113 -18.53 24.69 27.50
CA LEU A 113 -18.48 25.32 28.83
C LEU A 113 -17.06 25.47 29.37
N ARG A 114 -16.05 25.01 28.62
CA ARG A 114 -14.67 25.06 29.06
C ARG A 114 -14.17 26.50 29.13
N PRO A 115 -13.63 26.94 30.28
CA PRO A 115 -13.06 28.28 30.39
C PRO A 115 -11.85 28.39 29.46
N ALA A 116 -11.68 29.56 28.84
CA ALA A 116 -10.43 29.87 28.16
C ALA A 116 -9.30 29.88 29.20
N PRO A 117 -8.11 29.32 28.90
CA PRO A 117 -7.00 29.39 29.83
C PRO A 117 -6.58 30.84 30.05
N GLU A 118 -6.75 31.32 31.29
CA GLU A 118 -6.45 32.69 31.70
C GLU A 118 -5.01 32.88 32.19
N ASP A 119 -4.26 31.79 32.31
CA ASP A 119 -2.85 31.85 32.65
C ASP A 119 -2.02 32.52 31.54
N ALA A 120 -0.79 32.91 31.88
CA ALA A 120 0.09 33.61 30.95
C ALA A 120 0.30 32.82 29.64
N ALA A 121 0.41 31.48 29.75
CA ALA A 121 0.56 30.58 28.61
C ALA A 121 -0.70 30.56 27.71
N GLY A 122 -1.89 30.47 28.28
CA GLY A 122 -3.15 30.52 27.56
C GLY A 122 -3.34 31.81 26.78
N GLN A 123 -2.98 32.95 27.37
CA GLN A 123 -3.03 34.25 26.70
C GLN A 123 -1.96 34.37 25.61
N ARG A 124 -0.72 33.97 25.91
CA ARG A 124 0.42 34.10 25.00
C ARG A 124 0.30 33.22 23.76
N PHE A 125 -0.26 32.02 23.90
CA PHE A 125 -0.41 31.03 22.84
C PHE A 125 -1.86 30.86 22.40
N ALA A 126 -2.69 31.90 22.59
CA ALA A 126 -4.09 31.90 22.17
C ALA A 126 -4.26 31.56 20.68
N ALA A 127 -3.30 31.92 19.83
CA ALA A 127 -3.28 31.58 18.40
C ALA A 127 -3.09 30.07 18.15
N GLN A 128 -2.18 29.42 18.88
CA GLN A 128 -1.97 27.96 18.79
C GLN A 128 -3.18 27.19 19.33
N ILE A 129 -3.77 27.64 20.44
CA ILE A 129 -4.99 27.03 20.99
C ILE A 129 -6.15 27.19 20.00
N ALA A 130 -6.30 28.38 19.40
CA ALA A 130 -7.25 28.66 18.33
C ALA A 130 -7.04 27.78 17.10
N TYR A 131 -5.79 27.50 16.75
CA TYR A 131 -5.44 26.58 15.67
C TYR A 131 -5.86 25.14 16.00
N ILE A 132 -5.61 24.67 17.24
CA ILE A 132 -6.06 23.34 17.65
C ILE A 132 -7.59 23.25 17.61
N ASP A 133 -8.27 24.24 18.17
CA ASP A 133 -9.74 24.37 18.19
C ASP A 133 -10.37 24.34 16.79
N HIS A 134 -9.63 24.81 15.77
CA HIS A 134 -10.08 24.75 14.38
C HIS A 134 -10.28 23.31 13.90
N TYR A 135 -9.35 22.40 14.24
CA TYR A 135 -9.34 21.02 13.73
C TYR A 135 -9.93 20.00 14.70
N THR A 136 -9.88 20.24 16.01
CA THR A 136 -10.30 19.26 17.01
C THR A 136 -10.76 19.91 18.31
N ASP A 137 -11.45 19.14 19.14
CA ASP A 137 -12.03 19.59 20.41
C ASP A 137 -11.01 19.55 21.55
N ALA A 138 -11.38 20.07 22.72
CA ALA A 138 -10.55 20.08 23.93
C ALA A 138 -9.21 20.81 23.73
N ALA A 139 -9.20 21.85 22.89
CA ALA A 139 -8.00 22.56 22.47
C ALA A 139 -7.09 23.04 23.61
N PRO A 140 -7.60 23.59 24.74
CA PRO A 140 -6.76 23.95 25.88
C PRO A 140 -5.99 22.77 26.48
N ASP A 141 -6.62 21.60 26.66
CA ASP A 141 -5.96 20.41 27.23
C ASP A 141 -4.92 19.86 26.26
N ARG A 142 -5.25 19.85 24.96
CA ARG A 142 -4.33 19.42 23.90
C ARG A 142 -3.09 20.29 23.84
N PHE A 143 -3.26 21.61 23.97
CA PHE A 143 -2.14 22.53 24.07
C PHE A 143 -1.34 22.33 25.36
N ALA A 144 -2.01 22.13 26.50
CA ALA A 144 -1.36 21.82 27.77
C ALA A 144 -0.52 20.53 27.69
N ARG A 145 -1.02 19.49 27.00
CA ARG A 145 -0.25 18.25 26.72
C ARG A 145 1.00 18.54 25.88
N TYR A 146 0.89 19.33 24.81
CA TYR A 146 2.06 19.74 24.03
C TYR A 146 3.09 20.48 24.89
N ARG A 147 2.64 21.45 25.70
CA ARG A 147 3.54 22.22 26.58
C ARG A 147 4.21 21.34 27.64
N ALA A 148 3.51 20.32 28.14
CA ALA A 148 4.03 19.38 29.12
C ALA A 148 4.97 18.32 28.53
N ALA A 149 4.88 18.07 27.21
CA ALA A 149 5.73 17.10 26.53
C ALA A 149 7.20 17.53 26.58
N ARG A 150 8.08 16.57 26.86
CA ARG A 150 9.53 16.74 26.89
C ARG A 150 10.10 16.30 25.56
N ILE A 151 10.71 17.22 24.83
CA ILE A 151 11.20 16.98 23.47
C ILE A 151 12.73 16.99 23.46
N ALA A 152 13.36 15.98 22.87
CA ALA A 152 14.81 15.91 22.66
C ALA A 152 15.14 16.21 21.20
N VAL A 153 16.02 17.17 20.93
CA VAL A 153 16.53 17.47 19.58
C VAL A 153 18.00 17.05 19.51
N LEU A 154 18.24 15.89 18.91
CA LEU A 154 19.54 15.30 18.65
C LEU A 154 20.04 15.71 17.27
N GLY A 155 20.50 16.95 17.18
CA GLY A 155 21.17 17.51 16.02
C GLY A 155 21.92 18.78 16.40
N THR A 156 22.98 19.08 15.65
CA THR A 156 23.87 20.22 15.92
C THR A 156 23.90 21.23 14.78
N ASP A 157 23.06 21.04 13.75
CA ASP A 157 23.01 21.82 12.52
C ASP A 157 21.92 22.92 12.55
N GLU A 158 21.83 23.73 11.48
CA GLU A 158 20.79 24.76 11.39
C GLU A 158 19.37 24.18 11.36
N THR A 159 19.19 22.96 10.84
CA THR A 159 17.90 22.25 10.87
C THR A 159 17.45 22.02 12.31
N ALA A 160 18.34 21.48 13.17
CA ALA A 160 18.08 21.30 14.60
C ALA A 160 17.79 22.62 15.30
N ARG A 161 18.56 23.67 14.98
CA ARG A 161 18.33 25.04 15.50
C ARG A 161 16.91 25.53 15.17
N TRP A 162 16.49 25.42 13.91
CA TRP A 162 15.17 25.89 13.48
C TRP A 162 14.03 25.04 14.04
N ALA A 163 14.22 23.72 14.18
CA ALA A 163 13.27 22.85 14.86
C ALA A 163 13.10 23.27 16.33
N ALA A 164 14.20 23.45 17.05
CA ALA A 164 14.19 23.91 18.44
C ALA A 164 13.50 25.28 18.58
N LEU A 165 13.84 26.24 17.73
CA LEU A 165 13.23 27.58 17.76
C LEU A 165 11.73 27.53 17.45
N GLY A 166 11.33 26.71 16.47
CA GLY A 166 9.93 26.50 16.10
C GLY A 166 9.12 25.88 17.25
N LEU A 167 9.68 24.89 17.95
CA LEU A 167 9.05 24.27 19.12
C LEU A 167 8.81 25.29 20.24
N VAL A 168 9.84 26.06 20.61
CA VAL A 168 9.76 27.09 21.65
C VAL A 168 8.73 28.17 21.27
N ARG A 169 8.77 28.69 20.04
CA ARG A 169 7.83 29.71 19.57
C ARG A 169 6.38 29.25 19.52
N ASN A 170 6.14 27.95 19.42
CA ASN A 170 4.80 27.38 19.46
C ASN A 170 4.36 26.96 20.87
N GLY A 171 5.22 27.10 21.89
CA GLY A 171 4.85 26.89 23.28
C GLY A 171 5.33 25.59 23.92
N CYS A 172 6.37 24.94 23.38
CA CYS A 172 7.04 23.84 24.07
C CYS A 172 7.56 24.30 25.44
N GLY A 173 7.29 23.54 26.50
CA GLY A 173 7.71 23.87 27.87
C GLY A 173 9.00 23.20 28.33
N ALA A 174 9.45 22.13 27.67
CA ALA A 174 10.65 21.39 28.06
C ALA A 174 11.39 20.81 26.83
N LEU A 175 12.63 21.23 26.64
CA LEU A 175 13.44 20.93 25.46
C LEU A 175 14.86 20.51 25.86
N GLY A 176 15.29 19.35 25.37
CA GLY A 176 16.69 18.91 25.41
C GLY A 176 17.38 19.26 24.11
N LEU A 177 18.58 19.86 24.17
CA LEU A 177 19.36 20.25 23.00
C LEU A 177 20.75 19.63 23.02
N ALA A 178 21.17 19.08 21.88
CA ALA A 178 22.49 18.51 21.72
C ALA A 178 23.59 19.56 21.40
N ALA A 179 23.20 20.78 21.04
CA ALA A 179 24.06 21.94 20.82
C ALA A 179 23.47 23.22 21.41
N ASP A 180 24.31 24.23 21.65
CA ASP A 180 23.86 25.52 22.16
C ASP A 180 23.45 26.44 21.01
N PHE A 181 22.18 26.84 20.99
CA PHE A 181 21.62 27.76 20.01
C PHE A 181 21.23 29.08 20.70
N PRO A 182 22.02 30.17 20.54
CA PRO A 182 21.82 31.40 21.30
C PRO A 182 20.45 32.05 21.13
N ASP A 183 19.86 31.94 19.95
CA ASP A 183 18.54 32.49 19.64
C ASP A 183 17.40 31.68 20.25
N VAL A 184 17.55 30.36 20.38
CA VAL A 184 16.61 29.51 21.14
C VAL A 184 16.65 29.89 22.62
N ALA A 185 17.84 30.07 23.19
CA ALA A 185 18.00 30.52 24.58
C ALA A 185 17.41 31.92 24.81
N GLN A 186 17.61 32.84 23.86
CA GLN A 186 17.04 34.19 23.91
C GLN A 186 15.50 34.16 23.86
N GLU A 187 14.93 33.35 22.98
CA GLU A 187 13.48 33.18 22.87
C GLU A 187 12.89 32.57 24.15
N ALA A 188 13.54 31.53 24.70
CA ALA A 188 13.13 30.92 25.97
C ALA A 188 13.17 31.91 27.15
N ALA A 189 14.20 32.75 27.22
CA ALA A 189 14.30 33.80 28.23
C ALA A 189 13.18 34.83 28.10
N ARG A 190 12.88 35.27 26.88
CA ARG A 190 11.74 36.18 26.62
C ARG A 190 10.42 35.57 27.06
N LEU A 191 10.17 34.30 26.73
CA LEU A 191 8.95 33.61 27.16
C LEU A 191 8.88 33.45 28.68
N ALA A 192 10.00 33.23 29.37
CA ALA A 192 10.04 33.21 30.82
C ALA A 192 9.65 34.58 31.42
N ASP A 193 10.13 35.69 30.86
CA ASP A 193 9.73 37.05 31.26
C ASP A 193 8.23 37.31 31.03
N GLU A 194 7.64 36.67 30.01
CA GLU A 194 6.20 36.68 29.71
C GLU A 194 5.40 35.69 30.58
N GLY A 195 6.00 35.04 31.57
CA GLY A 195 5.32 34.08 32.47
C GLY A 195 5.14 32.67 31.87
N CYS A 196 5.84 32.37 30.78
CA CYS A 196 5.78 31.10 30.04
C CYS A 196 7.15 30.39 30.04
N PRO A 197 7.69 29.95 31.19
CA PRO A 197 9.06 29.43 31.27
C PRO A 197 9.25 28.15 30.46
N VAL A 198 10.42 28.02 29.85
CA VAL A 198 10.87 26.86 29.07
C VAL A 198 12.11 26.26 29.74
N SER A 199 12.06 24.96 30.05
CA SER A 199 13.24 24.22 30.54
C SER A 199 14.14 23.85 29.37
N LEU A 200 15.40 24.25 29.42
CA LEU A 200 16.42 23.85 28.44
C LEU A 200 17.45 22.95 29.11
N ASP A 201 17.47 21.68 28.70
CA ASP A 201 18.38 20.66 29.20
C ASP A 201 19.48 20.38 28.15
N ARG A 202 20.70 20.05 28.58
CA ARG A 202 21.78 19.67 27.66
C ARG A 202 21.76 18.17 27.41
N LEU A 203 21.70 17.78 26.14
CA LEU A 203 21.80 16.39 25.70
C LEU A 203 23.26 16.02 25.36
N PRO A 204 23.59 14.71 25.36
CA PRO A 204 24.87 14.23 24.84
C PRO A 204 25.08 14.62 23.38
N ASP A 205 26.34 14.65 22.95
CA ASP A 205 26.68 14.87 21.55
C ASP A 205 26.15 13.71 20.69
N PRO A 206 25.40 13.95 19.60
CA PRO A 206 24.90 12.89 18.73
C PRO A 206 26.03 12.03 18.14
N ALA A 207 27.23 12.58 17.97
CA ALA A 207 28.41 11.87 17.48
C ALA A 207 28.92 10.79 18.46
N GLU A 208 28.59 10.88 19.76
CA GLU A 208 28.88 9.83 20.75
C GLU A 208 27.91 8.64 20.61
N GLY A 209 26.83 8.81 19.84
CA GLY A 209 25.78 7.83 19.71
C GLY A 209 25.08 7.56 21.04
N PRO A 210 24.27 8.49 21.57
CA PRO A 210 23.48 8.21 22.77
C PRO A 210 22.44 7.11 22.47
N GLY A 211 22.27 6.20 23.43
CA GLY A 211 21.16 5.23 23.42
C GLY A 211 19.94 5.74 24.21
N TRP A 212 18.88 4.94 24.28
CA TRP A 212 17.62 5.34 24.96
C TRP A 212 17.76 5.66 26.45
N ALA A 213 18.75 5.07 27.12
CA ALA A 213 19.05 5.35 28.52
C ALA A 213 19.49 6.81 28.75
N ALA A 214 20.22 7.40 27.80
CA ALA A 214 20.63 8.81 27.88
C ALA A 214 19.49 9.78 27.53
N LEU A 215 18.38 9.26 27.00
CA LEU A 215 17.20 10.02 26.57
C LEU A 215 16.01 9.75 27.49
N GLU A 216 16.26 9.28 28.71
CA GLU A 216 15.21 9.00 29.69
C GLU A 216 14.41 10.26 30.03
N GLY A 217 13.08 10.11 30.06
CA GLY A 217 12.16 11.20 30.36
C GLY A 217 11.82 12.12 29.18
N TYR A 218 12.25 11.81 27.95
CA TYR A 218 11.77 12.50 26.75
C TYR A 218 10.68 11.69 26.04
N ASP A 219 9.60 12.36 25.66
CA ASP A 219 8.44 11.78 24.98
C ASP A 219 8.68 11.68 23.46
N VAL A 220 9.34 12.68 22.88
CA VAL A 220 9.64 12.75 21.45
C VAL A 220 11.12 13.02 21.25
N VAL A 221 11.78 12.19 20.43
CA VAL A 221 13.18 12.32 20.05
C VAL A 221 13.27 12.66 18.57
N VAL A 222 13.69 13.87 18.26
CA VAL A 222 13.97 14.35 16.90
C VAL A 222 15.45 14.13 16.62
N VAL A 223 15.79 13.44 15.53
CA VAL A 223 17.18 13.21 15.10
C VAL A 223 17.40 13.94 13.78
N SER A 224 18.41 14.81 13.70
CA SER A 224 18.71 15.55 12.47
C SER A 224 20.20 15.80 12.27
N GLY A 225 20.57 16.20 11.06
CA GLY A 225 21.93 16.59 10.71
C GLY A 225 22.83 15.41 10.32
N HIS A 226 24.15 15.65 10.37
CA HIS A 226 25.13 14.65 10.00
C HIS A 226 25.11 13.46 10.97
N GLY A 227 25.14 12.23 10.43
CA GLY A 227 25.05 11.00 11.23
C GLY A 227 23.64 10.66 11.72
N ALA A 228 22.61 11.45 11.35
CA ALA A 228 21.22 11.18 11.73
C ALA A 228 20.76 9.77 11.33
N ALA A 229 21.17 9.28 10.16
CA ALA A 229 20.89 7.91 9.69
C ALA A 229 21.43 6.84 10.66
N GLY A 230 22.71 6.93 11.04
CA GLY A 230 23.35 5.99 11.97
C GLY A 230 22.72 6.01 13.36
N LEU A 231 22.49 7.20 13.92
CA LEU A 231 21.84 7.33 15.22
C LEU A 231 20.39 6.82 15.21
N THR A 232 19.62 7.15 14.17
CA THR A 232 18.25 6.63 13.99
C THR A 232 18.25 5.11 13.95
N HIS A 233 19.11 4.51 13.12
CA HIS A 233 19.20 3.05 13.01
C HIS A 233 19.56 2.39 14.35
N ARG A 234 20.49 2.98 15.10
CA ARG A 234 20.86 2.48 16.43
C ARG A 234 19.67 2.52 17.40
N LEU A 235 18.98 3.66 17.53
CA LEU A 235 17.82 3.80 18.41
C LEU A 235 16.68 2.85 18.03
N LEU A 236 16.47 2.60 16.73
CA LEU A 236 15.54 1.57 16.25
C LEU A 236 15.99 0.14 16.61
N THR A 237 17.29 -0.12 16.62
CA THR A 237 17.86 -1.43 17.00
C THR A 237 17.72 -1.71 18.50
N GLU A 238 17.92 -0.69 19.33
CA GLU A 238 17.68 -0.78 20.77
C GLU A 238 16.19 -0.97 21.11
N GLY A 239 15.30 -0.60 20.18
CA GLY A 239 13.85 -0.65 20.33
C GLY A 239 13.31 0.64 20.94
N VAL A 240 12.32 1.26 20.27
CA VAL A 240 11.67 2.46 20.78
C VAL A 240 10.91 2.11 22.07
N PRO A 241 11.16 2.76 23.22
CA PRO A 241 10.47 2.48 24.47
C PRO A 241 8.98 2.84 24.42
N GLU A 242 8.20 2.20 25.28
CA GLU A 242 6.76 2.45 25.36
C GLU A 242 6.44 3.93 25.62
N GLY A 243 5.50 4.49 24.85
CA GLY A 243 5.06 5.88 24.98
C GLY A 243 6.03 6.91 24.40
N ARG A 244 7.14 6.49 23.77
CA ARG A 244 8.09 7.37 23.10
C ARG A 244 7.92 7.37 21.59
N THR A 245 8.30 8.48 20.98
CA THR A 245 8.32 8.67 19.53
C THR A 245 9.73 9.01 19.05
N LEU A 246 10.19 8.35 17.99
CA LEU A 246 11.40 8.67 17.26
C LEU A 246 11.03 9.31 15.91
N LEU A 247 11.50 10.53 15.66
CA LEU A 247 11.26 11.28 14.42
C LEU A 247 12.61 11.63 13.74
N PRO A 248 13.02 10.89 12.71
CA PRO A 248 14.28 11.16 12.03
C PRO A 248 14.14 12.17 10.88
N ALA A 249 15.19 12.93 10.62
CA ALA A 249 15.40 13.73 9.42
C ALA A 249 16.83 13.52 8.91
N TRP A 250 16.96 13.00 7.69
CA TRP A 250 18.24 12.52 7.17
C TRP A 250 18.33 12.75 5.66
N THR A 251 19.55 12.86 5.14
CA THR A 251 19.79 13.13 3.72
C THR A 251 19.95 11.84 2.92
N PHE A 252 19.38 11.83 1.71
CA PHE A 252 19.53 10.76 0.73
C PHE A 252 19.79 11.38 -0.65
N GLY A 253 21.06 11.43 -1.05
CA GLY A 253 21.47 12.14 -2.26
C GLY A 253 21.07 13.62 -2.19
N GLU A 254 20.30 14.09 -3.17
CA GLU A 254 19.78 15.46 -3.27
C GLU A 254 18.43 15.67 -2.57
N ARG A 255 18.07 14.79 -1.63
CA ARG A 255 16.79 14.83 -0.90
C ARG A 255 17.03 14.89 0.60
N LEU A 256 16.19 15.63 1.32
CA LEU A 256 16.00 15.44 2.76
C LEU A 256 14.73 14.63 2.99
N VAL A 257 14.87 13.56 3.76
CA VAL A 257 13.79 12.65 4.13
C VAL A 257 13.47 12.85 5.61
N MET A 258 12.22 13.23 5.91
CA MET A 258 11.69 13.35 7.27
C MET A 258 10.72 12.20 7.54
N GLY A 259 10.87 11.55 8.69
CA GLY A 259 10.18 10.31 9.01
C GLY A 259 10.80 9.05 8.38
N PRO A 260 10.10 7.91 8.43
CA PRO A 260 8.84 7.72 9.14
C PRO A 260 9.03 7.91 10.65
N LEU A 261 8.06 8.53 11.32
CA LEU A 261 8.05 8.50 12.78
C LEU A 261 7.80 7.05 13.23
N THR A 262 8.49 6.65 14.29
CA THR A 262 8.31 5.33 14.91
C THR A 262 7.88 5.52 16.36
N ASP A 263 6.75 4.93 16.71
CA ASP A 263 6.21 4.90 18.08
C ASP A 263 5.72 3.48 18.41
N THR A 264 5.57 3.16 19.70
CA THR A 264 5.02 1.88 20.15
C THR A 264 3.51 1.94 20.41
N THR A 265 2.90 3.11 20.18
CA THR A 265 1.49 3.36 20.51
C THR A 265 0.54 2.83 19.45
N ALA A 266 1.09 2.44 18.29
CA ALA A 266 0.37 1.66 17.31
C ALA A 266 0.05 0.27 17.89
N THR A 267 -1.21 0.14 18.31
CA THR A 267 -1.92 -1.08 18.69
C THR A 267 -1.59 -2.26 17.79
N THR A 268 -1.76 -3.45 18.38
CA THR A 268 -1.60 -4.83 17.89
C THR A 268 -2.22 -5.21 16.53
N ASP A 269 -2.66 -4.24 15.72
CA ASP A 269 -3.05 -4.45 14.33
C ASP A 269 -1.80 -4.31 13.43
N ALA A 270 -1.23 -5.44 13.02
CA ALA A 270 -0.06 -5.53 12.15
C ALA A 270 -0.26 -4.86 10.76
N THR A 271 -1.48 -4.43 10.44
CA THR A 271 -1.87 -3.73 9.22
C THR A 271 -1.83 -2.21 9.35
N ALA A 272 -1.72 -1.66 10.58
CA ALA A 272 -1.83 -0.23 10.86
C ALA A 272 -0.49 0.49 11.12
N THR A 273 0.63 -0.24 11.17
CA THR A 273 1.97 0.34 11.32
C THR A 273 2.64 0.46 9.96
N GLY A 274 2.96 1.70 9.55
CA GLY A 274 3.90 1.87 8.44
C GLY A 274 5.30 1.39 8.82
N GLY A 275 6.14 1.22 7.80
CA GLY A 275 7.52 0.80 7.95
C GLY A 275 8.38 1.83 8.69
N CYS A 276 9.48 1.35 9.28
CA CYS A 276 10.47 2.20 9.94
C CYS A 276 11.48 2.81 8.95
N TRP A 277 12.46 3.55 9.47
CA TRP A 277 13.60 4.09 8.69
C TRP A 277 14.30 3.05 7.82
N SER A 278 14.51 1.82 8.32
CA SER A 278 15.15 0.75 7.53
C SER A 278 14.29 0.33 6.33
N CYS A 279 12.96 0.35 6.46
CA CYS A 279 12.04 0.10 5.35
C CYS A 279 12.17 1.21 4.29
N ALA A 280 12.20 2.47 4.73
CA ALA A 280 12.37 3.61 3.85
C ALA A 280 13.71 3.55 3.08
N LEU A 281 14.82 3.26 3.76
CA LEU A 281 16.14 3.15 3.12
C LEU A 281 16.21 1.98 2.13
N LEU A 282 15.59 0.83 2.43
CA LEU A 282 15.51 -0.30 1.48
C LEU A 282 14.76 0.09 0.20
N ARG A 283 13.64 0.83 0.32
CA ARG A 283 12.85 1.27 -0.84
C ARG A 283 13.54 2.36 -1.63
N LEU A 284 14.10 3.38 -0.97
CA LEU A 284 14.89 4.42 -1.62
C LEU A 284 16.10 3.85 -2.36
N GLY A 285 16.78 2.85 -1.78
CA GLY A 285 17.88 2.15 -2.44
C GLY A 285 17.47 1.37 -3.68
N ALA A 286 16.28 0.75 -3.68
CA ALA A 286 15.76 0.03 -4.83
C ALA A 286 15.24 0.98 -5.92
N ASN A 287 14.51 2.01 -5.53
CA ASN A 287 13.73 2.84 -6.46
C ASN A 287 14.44 4.11 -6.94
N VAL A 288 15.43 4.60 -6.18
CA VAL A 288 16.04 5.91 -6.43
C VAL A 288 17.54 5.80 -6.71
N ASP A 289 18.33 5.34 -5.74
CA ASP A 289 19.77 5.17 -5.91
C ASP A 289 20.39 4.13 -4.97
N GLY A 290 20.77 2.99 -5.55
CA GLY A 290 21.41 1.91 -4.81
C GLY A 290 22.78 2.29 -4.25
N GLY A 291 23.50 3.23 -4.89
CA GLY A 291 24.82 3.69 -4.44
C GLY A 291 24.74 4.44 -3.12
N THR A 292 23.87 5.45 -3.03
CA THR A 292 23.60 6.21 -1.80
C THR A 292 23.12 5.29 -0.68
N ALA A 293 22.21 4.35 -0.98
CA ALA A 293 21.74 3.40 0.02
C ALA A 293 22.87 2.50 0.53
N ALA A 294 23.72 1.98 -0.36
CA ALA A 294 24.87 1.15 0.03
C ALA A 294 25.88 1.91 0.90
N ALA A 295 26.11 3.21 0.63
CA ALA A 295 26.96 4.06 1.45
C ALA A 295 26.40 4.21 2.88
N LEU A 296 25.10 4.49 3.01
CA LEU A 296 24.43 4.59 4.32
C LEU A 296 24.42 3.25 5.05
N TRP A 297 24.13 2.13 4.36
CA TRP A 297 24.20 0.80 4.95
C TRP A 297 25.61 0.46 5.45
N SER A 298 26.65 0.86 4.72
CA SER A 298 28.05 0.66 5.12
C SER A 298 28.39 1.48 6.36
N GLU A 299 27.87 2.71 6.47
CA GLU A 299 28.04 3.57 7.65
C GLU A 299 27.34 2.98 8.88
N VAL A 300 26.05 2.63 8.78
CA VAL A 300 25.28 2.10 9.93
C VAL A 300 25.74 0.70 10.36
N ALA A 301 26.38 -0.06 9.46
CA ALA A 301 27.03 -1.32 9.78
C ALA A 301 28.41 -1.15 10.45
N GLY A 302 28.93 0.08 10.53
CA GLY A 302 30.27 0.37 11.05
C GLY A 302 31.40 -0.06 10.11
N GLY A 303 31.08 -0.43 8.87
CA GLY A 303 32.05 -0.85 7.84
C GLY A 303 32.67 0.32 7.07
N ALA A 304 32.00 1.47 7.06
CA ALA A 304 32.50 2.72 6.49
C ALA A 304 32.35 3.87 7.49
N ARG A 305 33.21 4.88 7.35
CA ARG A 305 32.94 6.21 7.92
C ARG A 305 32.03 6.94 6.94
N GLY A 306 31.11 7.75 7.45
CA GLY A 306 30.33 8.67 6.63
C GLY A 306 31.28 9.46 5.72
N THR A 307 31.12 9.30 4.41
CA THR A 307 31.98 9.93 3.43
C THR A 307 31.44 11.35 3.16
N GLU A 308 32.30 12.38 3.25
CA GLU A 308 31.99 13.75 2.80
C GLU A 308 32.02 14.05 1.26
N PRO A 309 32.29 13.13 0.31
CA PRO A 309 32.42 13.53 -1.08
C PRO A 309 31.04 13.65 -1.74
N GLY A 310 30.58 14.89 -1.93
CA GLY A 310 29.49 15.25 -2.83
C GLY A 310 28.11 15.35 -2.19
N ALA A 311 27.95 15.07 -0.89
CA ALA A 311 26.74 15.43 -0.17
C ALA A 311 26.59 16.96 -0.18
N PRO A 312 25.38 17.52 -0.39
CA PRO A 312 25.17 18.92 -0.03
C PRO A 312 25.63 19.07 1.42
N GLY A 313 26.44 20.11 1.70
CA GLY A 313 26.88 20.41 3.05
C GLY A 313 25.69 20.54 4.02
N PRO A 314 25.92 20.78 5.32
CA PRO A 314 24.82 20.98 6.27
C PRO A 314 23.81 21.97 5.67
N LEU A 315 22.53 21.63 5.74
CA LEU A 315 21.48 22.52 5.24
C LEU A 315 21.62 23.87 5.95
N THR A 316 21.55 24.95 5.18
CA THR A 316 21.66 26.32 5.72
C THR A 316 20.55 27.21 5.20
N GLY A 317 20.29 28.30 5.92
CA GLY A 317 19.41 29.37 5.48
C GLY A 317 17.94 28.93 5.35
N PRO A 318 17.23 29.33 4.28
CA PRO A 318 15.80 29.06 4.13
C PRO A 318 15.43 27.57 4.13
N LEU A 319 16.26 26.72 3.53
CA LEU A 319 15.98 25.28 3.44
C LEU A 319 16.06 24.62 4.82
N ALA A 320 17.08 24.94 5.62
CA ALA A 320 17.16 24.51 7.02
C ALA A 320 15.98 25.02 7.85
N ALA A 321 15.53 26.26 7.59
CA ALA A 321 14.35 26.83 8.25
C ALA A 321 13.06 26.11 7.88
N MET A 322 12.85 25.80 6.61
CA MET A 322 11.69 25.04 6.13
C MET A 322 11.65 23.67 6.82
N CYS A 323 12.74 22.90 6.72
CA CYS A 323 12.81 21.55 7.27
C CYS A 323 12.70 21.51 8.80
N GLY A 324 13.39 22.43 9.50
CA GLY A 324 13.31 22.55 10.95
C GLY A 324 11.90 22.90 11.43
N ASN A 325 11.22 23.85 10.78
CA ASN A 325 9.84 24.19 11.12
C ASN A 325 8.86 23.05 10.82
N LEU A 326 9.09 22.28 9.74
CA LEU A 326 8.29 21.10 9.41
C LEU A 326 8.42 20.03 10.50
N LEU A 327 9.65 19.76 10.98
CA LEU A 327 9.88 18.87 12.13
C LEU A 327 9.21 19.36 13.40
N ALA A 328 9.31 20.66 13.71
CA ALA A 328 8.64 21.24 14.87
C ALA A 328 7.11 21.06 14.79
N TYR A 329 6.55 21.21 13.59
CA TYR A 329 5.13 21.05 13.36
C TYR A 329 4.68 19.56 13.42
N GLU A 330 5.49 18.64 12.92
CA GLU A 330 5.29 17.20 13.13
C GLU A 330 5.23 16.85 14.62
N VAL A 331 6.18 17.34 15.42
CA VAL A 331 6.14 17.15 16.87
C VAL A 331 4.88 17.75 17.49
N PHE A 332 4.51 18.98 17.10
CA PHE A 332 3.28 19.63 17.57
C PHE A 332 2.04 18.78 17.25
N ARG A 333 1.97 18.18 16.05
CA ARG A 333 0.89 17.25 15.66
C ARG A 333 0.86 16.02 16.57
N VAL A 334 2.00 15.36 16.75
CA VAL A 334 2.12 14.15 17.60
C VAL A 334 1.65 14.41 19.03
N THR A 335 2.10 15.49 19.65
CA THR A 335 1.87 15.75 21.08
C THR A 335 0.51 16.41 21.38
N SER A 336 0.03 17.29 20.51
CA SER A 336 -1.29 17.94 20.69
C SER A 336 -2.43 17.07 20.19
N GLY A 337 -2.16 16.20 19.21
CA GLY A 337 -3.16 15.44 18.47
C GLY A 337 -4.11 16.31 17.64
N VAL A 338 -3.69 17.53 17.27
CA VAL A 338 -4.51 18.45 16.45
C VAL A 338 -4.92 17.83 15.12
N GLN A 339 -3.99 17.11 14.51
CA GLN A 339 -4.14 16.34 13.29
C GLN A 339 -3.23 15.11 13.39
N PRO A 340 -3.48 14.04 12.62
CA PRO A 340 -2.50 12.98 12.46
C PRO A 340 -1.17 13.56 11.96
N ALA A 341 -0.07 13.10 12.55
CA ALA A 341 1.26 13.39 12.04
C ALA A 341 1.42 12.85 10.61
N GLU A 342 1.93 13.65 9.68
CA GLU A 342 2.11 13.20 8.29
C GLU A 342 3.22 12.17 8.19
N THR A 343 4.23 12.21 9.07
CA THR A 343 5.29 11.20 9.08
C THR A 343 4.86 9.88 9.72
N ARG A 344 3.59 9.74 10.14
CA ARG A 344 3.05 8.48 10.65
C ARG A 344 2.83 7.51 9.50
N GLY A 345 3.72 6.53 9.39
CA GLY A 345 3.70 5.52 8.33
C GLY A 345 4.02 6.06 6.93
N GLN A 346 4.52 7.28 6.84
CA GLN A 346 4.93 7.94 5.60
C GLN A 346 6.23 8.70 5.83
N VAL A 347 6.90 9.05 4.74
CA VAL A 347 8.00 10.01 4.72
C VAL A 347 7.57 11.28 4.03
N LEU A 348 8.13 12.40 4.47
CA LEU A 348 8.13 13.65 3.72
C LEU A 348 9.49 13.77 3.02
N ILE A 349 9.47 13.84 1.70
CA ILE A 349 10.66 13.94 0.85
C ILE A 349 10.72 15.35 0.30
N GLN A 350 11.71 16.11 0.77
CA GLN A 350 12.03 17.44 0.29
C GLN A 350 13.15 17.32 -0.75
N ASP A 351 12.85 17.66 -2.01
CA ASP A 351 13.88 17.85 -3.03
C ASP A 351 14.68 19.12 -2.69
N LEU A 352 16.01 19.02 -2.64
CA LEU A 352 16.88 20.12 -2.22
C LEU A 352 17.18 21.09 -3.37
N GLN A 353 16.88 20.72 -4.62
CA GLN A 353 17.06 21.57 -5.80
C GLN A 353 15.75 22.26 -6.21
N SER A 354 14.66 21.51 -6.39
CA SER A 354 13.36 22.05 -6.83
C SER A 354 12.56 22.68 -5.71
N LEU A 355 12.88 22.33 -4.45
CA LEU A 355 12.13 22.67 -3.25
C LEU A 355 10.73 22.02 -3.18
N ASP A 356 10.43 21.04 -4.04
CA ASP A 356 9.20 20.28 -3.96
C ASP A 356 9.17 19.37 -2.72
N VAL A 357 7.99 19.23 -2.13
CA VAL A 357 7.73 18.34 -1.00
C VAL A 357 6.68 17.33 -1.39
N LEU A 358 7.01 16.06 -1.21
CA LEU A 358 6.12 14.93 -1.45
C LEU A 358 5.93 14.13 -0.15
N ALA A 359 4.72 13.66 0.09
CA ALA A 359 4.43 12.70 1.14
C ALA A 359 4.20 11.32 0.51
N GLU A 360 4.98 10.32 0.92
CA GLU A 360 4.84 8.95 0.41
C GLU A 360 4.71 7.92 1.54
N PRO A 361 3.72 7.01 1.49
CA PRO A 361 3.61 5.93 2.44
C PRO A 361 4.86 5.03 2.38
N VAL A 362 5.25 4.50 3.53
CA VAL A 362 6.31 3.51 3.64
C VAL A 362 5.68 2.21 4.11
N PRO A 363 5.34 1.27 3.22
CA PRO A 363 4.90 -0.06 3.65
C PRO A 363 6.02 -0.82 4.39
N PRO A 364 5.69 -1.70 5.34
CA PRO A 364 6.69 -2.52 6.04
C PRO A 364 7.42 -3.45 5.07
N HIS A 365 8.72 -3.22 4.87
CA HIS A 365 9.51 -3.98 3.90
C HIS A 365 9.72 -5.43 4.39
N PRO A 366 9.50 -6.48 3.56
CA PRO A 366 9.55 -7.89 3.96
C PRO A 366 10.93 -8.37 4.40
N ARG A 367 11.99 -7.71 3.92
CA ARG A 367 13.39 -7.93 4.35
C ARG A 367 13.84 -7.08 5.55
N CYS A 368 12.97 -6.22 6.09
CA CYS A 368 13.33 -5.37 7.23
C CYS A 368 13.35 -6.18 8.52
N ARG A 369 14.51 -6.27 9.18
CA ARG A 369 14.65 -7.01 10.45
C ARG A 369 13.79 -6.49 11.61
N HIS A 370 13.33 -5.24 11.54
CA HIS A 370 12.55 -4.60 12.59
C HIS A 370 11.04 -4.73 12.38
N CYS A 371 10.59 -4.66 11.13
CA CYS A 371 9.17 -4.62 10.78
C CYS A 371 8.66 -5.92 10.16
N ALA A 372 9.54 -6.77 9.62
CA ALA A 372 9.13 -8.07 9.10
C ALA A 372 8.67 -8.97 10.27
N PRO A 373 7.62 -9.78 10.07
CA PRO A 373 7.15 -10.71 11.09
C PRO A 373 8.28 -11.62 11.59
N SER A 374 8.37 -11.82 12.91
CA SER A 374 9.28 -12.80 13.49
C SER A 374 8.66 -14.20 13.47
N GLY A 375 9.36 -15.17 12.87
CA GLY A 375 8.94 -16.57 12.83
C GLY A 375 8.09 -16.93 11.61
N ALA A 376 7.86 -18.23 11.41
CA ALA A 376 6.95 -18.70 10.36
C ALA A 376 5.49 -18.55 10.82
N PRO A 377 4.62 -17.95 9.98
CA PRO A 377 3.20 -17.91 10.29
C PRO A 377 2.62 -19.33 10.25
N VAL A 378 1.62 -19.58 11.11
CA VAL A 378 0.77 -20.75 10.96
C VAL A 378 0.00 -20.59 9.66
N PRO A 379 0.09 -21.55 8.71
CA PRO A 379 -0.66 -21.45 7.46
C PRO A 379 -2.15 -21.28 7.73
N ALA A 380 -2.75 -20.24 7.15
CA ALA A 380 -4.19 -20.02 7.18
C ALA A 380 -4.82 -20.57 5.90
N SER A 381 -6.03 -21.13 6.02
CA SER A 381 -6.80 -21.53 4.85
C SER A 381 -7.19 -20.28 4.04
N PRO A 382 -7.03 -20.28 2.70
CA PRO A 382 -7.49 -19.17 1.85
C PRO A 382 -9.01 -19.13 1.70
N GLY A 383 -9.75 -20.06 2.30
CA GLY A 383 -11.18 -20.27 2.01
C GLY A 383 -11.38 -21.04 0.71
N THR A 384 -12.53 -20.87 0.08
CA THR A 384 -12.80 -21.45 -1.25
C THR A 384 -12.03 -20.66 -2.29
N PRO A 385 -11.18 -21.29 -3.13
CA PRO A 385 -10.47 -20.57 -4.18
C PRO A 385 -11.42 -19.86 -5.16
N GLU A 386 -10.99 -18.72 -5.69
CA GLU A 386 -11.77 -17.86 -6.60
C GLU A 386 -10.93 -17.45 -7.81
N VAL A 387 -11.58 -17.12 -8.94
CA VAL A 387 -10.87 -16.58 -10.11
C VAL A 387 -10.89 -15.06 -10.03
N PRO A 388 -9.74 -14.36 -10.01
CA PRO A 388 -9.73 -12.90 -10.08
C PRO A 388 -10.27 -12.45 -11.45
N ARG A 389 -11.38 -11.70 -11.44
CA ARG A 389 -12.03 -11.17 -12.65
C ARG A 389 -11.91 -9.65 -12.69
N THR A 390 -11.63 -9.11 -13.88
CA THR A 390 -11.83 -7.68 -14.15
C THR A 390 -13.27 -7.49 -14.61
N PRO A 391 -14.11 -6.73 -13.87
CA PRO A 391 -15.51 -6.59 -14.24
C PRO A 391 -15.65 -5.80 -15.54
N SER A 392 -16.53 -6.28 -16.42
CA SER A 392 -17.05 -5.46 -17.51
C SER A 392 -17.95 -4.38 -16.91
N VAL A 393 -17.78 -3.12 -17.32
CA VAL A 393 -18.57 -2.00 -16.80
C VAL A 393 -19.69 -1.67 -17.77
N ALA A 394 -20.94 -1.74 -17.31
CA ALA A 394 -22.11 -1.39 -18.11
C ALA A 394 -22.57 0.06 -17.86
N GLY A 395 -22.22 0.63 -16.70
CA GLY A 395 -22.60 1.98 -16.29
C GLY A 395 -21.47 2.78 -15.63
N ALA A 396 -21.73 4.08 -15.43
CA ALA A 396 -20.74 5.00 -14.86
C ALA A 396 -20.42 4.71 -13.37
N GLU A 397 -21.39 4.24 -12.59
CA GLU A 397 -21.19 3.91 -11.16
C GLU A 397 -20.24 2.72 -11.00
N GLU A 398 -20.48 1.62 -11.72
CA GLU A 398 -19.60 0.44 -11.75
C GLU A 398 -18.19 0.82 -12.22
N ALA A 399 -18.07 1.68 -13.24
CA ALA A 399 -16.77 2.17 -13.71
C ALA A 399 -16.03 2.98 -12.63
N GLN A 400 -16.75 3.79 -11.85
CA GLN A 400 -16.17 4.55 -10.75
C GLN A 400 -15.68 3.61 -9.64
N GLU A 401 -16.45 2.59 -9.27
CA GLU A 401 -16.05 1.60 -8.25
C GLU A 401 -14.76 0.87 -8.62
N VAL A 402 -14.61 0.48 -9.89
CA VAL A 402 -13.38 -0.16 -10.41
C VAL A 402 -12.17 0.78 -10.29
N VAL A 403 -12.36 2.06 -10.65
CA VAL A 403 -11.30 3.06 -10.56
C VAL A 403 -10.95 3.37 -9.11
N ASP A 404 -11.94 3.45 -8.22
CA ASP A 404 -11.73 3.71 -6.79
C ASP A 404 -10.99 2.54 -6.11
N ALA A 405 -11.33 1.30 -6.46
CA ALA A 405 -10.62 0.11 -5.97
C ALA A 405 -9.15 0.08 -6.44
N LEU A 406 -8.90 0.41 -7.71
CA LEU A 406 -7.54 0.55 -8.25
C LEU A 406 -6.78 1.68 -7.54
N ASN A 407 -7.41 2.85 -7.36
CA ASN A 407 -6.80 4.00 -6.71
C ASN A 407 -6.45 3.73 -5.25
N ALA A 408 -7.28 2.97 -4.53
CA ALA A 408 -6.98 2.53 -3.17
C ALA A 408 -5.70 1.67 -3.12
N THR A 409 -5.60 0.69 -4.03
CA THR A 409 -4.42 -0.18 -4.16
C THR A 409 -3.17 0.61 -4.58
N ALA A 410 -3.28 1.41 -5.63
CA ALA A 410 -2.19 2.19 -6.18
C ALA A 410 -1.69 3.26 -5.20
N SER A 411 -2.60 3.85 -4.41
CA SER A 411 -2.21 4.84 -3.39
C SER A 411 -1.37 4.26 -2.26
N ALA A 412 -1.51 2.96 -1.98
CA ALA A 412 -0.71 2.27 -0.98
C ALA A 412 0.63 1.75 -1.54
N LEU A 413 0.66 1.31 -2.80
CA LEU A 413 1.76 0.50 -3.33
C LEU A 413 2.58 1.15 -4.44
N VAL A 414 2.01 2.09 -5.21
CA VAL A 414 2.65 2.67 -6.39
C VAL A 414 3.17 4.08 -6.05
N ARG A 415 4.46 4.20 -5.76
CA ARG A 415 5.10 5.47 -5.40
C ARG A 415 6.55 5.51 -5.90
N PRO A 416 7.01 6.64 -6.47
CA PRO A 416 8.31 6.69 -7.13
C PRO A 416 9.49 6.50 -6.18
N HIS A 417 9.39 6.89 -4.91
CA HIS A 417 10.52 6.77 -3.97
C HIS A 417 10.35 5.59 -3.01
N THR A 418 9.18 5.43 -2.39
CA THR A 418 8.96 4.43 -1.32
C THR A 418 8.01 3.30 -1.68
N GLY A 419 7.47 3.27 -2.90
CA GLY A 419 6.49 2.28 -3.36
C GLY A 419 7.04 0.86 -3.42
N VAL A 420 6.15 -0.13 -3.39
CA VAL A 420 6.49 -1.50 -3.83
C VAL A 420 6.73 -1.48 -5.33
N PHE A 421 5.88 -0.75 -6.03
CA PHE A 421 5.97 -0.44 -7.45
C PHE A 421 6.26 1.06 -7.59
N THR A 422 6.99 1.48 -8.62
CA THR A 422 7.42 2.88 -8.74
C THR A 422 6.38 3.74 -9.45
N ARG A 423 5.89 3.30 -10.61
CA ARG A 423 4.91 4.03 -11.43
C ARG A 423 4.19 3.14 -12.43
N PHE A 424 3.08 3.64 -12.96
CA PHE A 424 2.55 3.19 -14.24
C PHE A 424 3.27 3.93 -15.37
N ASP A 425 3.73 3.21 -16.39
CA ASP A 425 4.41 3.72 -17.57
C ASP A 425 3.55 3.45 -18.82
N ASP A 426 2.31 3.93 -18.80
CA ASP A 426 1.29 3.61 -19.80
C ASP A 426 0.65 4.83 -20.51
N ASP A 427 1.12 6.04 -20.21
CA ASP A 427 0.61 7.29 -20.79
C ASP A 427 0.85 7.38 -22.32
N ASP A 428 2.01 6.91 -22.78
CA ASP A 428 2.42 6.96 -24.19
C ASP A 428 2.06 5.68 -24.97
N LEU A 429 1.44 4.68 -24.32
CA LEU A 429 1.13 3.40 -24.96
C LEU A 429 -0.12 3.48 -25.81
N THR A 430 -0.11 2.79 -26.96
CA THR A 430 -1.29 2.70 -27.83
C THR A 430 -2.38 1.87 -27.13
N GLN A 431 -3.52 2.49 -26.83
CA GLN A 431 -4.64 1.89 -26.11
C GLN A 431 -5.72 1.27 -27.03
N THR A 432 -5.32 0.85 -28.24
CA THR A 432 -6.21 0.26 -29.24
C THR A 432 -5.51 -0.85 -30.03
N PRO A 433 -6.20 -1.96 -30.33
CA PRO A 433 -7.55 -2.31 -29.89
C PRO A 433 -7.64 -2.68 -28.40
N LEU A 434 -6.60 -3.31 -27.82
CA LEU A 434 -6.58 -3.68 -26.41
C LEU A 434 -6.11 -2.54 -25.51
N LYS A 435 -6.57 -2.55 -24.26
CA LYS A 435 -6.04 -1.68 -23.21
C LYS A 435 -4.81 -2.33 -22.62
N VAL A 436 -3.72 -1.59 -22.56
CA VAL A 436 -2.42 -2.11 -22.15
C VAL A 436 -1.83 -1.21 -21.07
N SER A 437 -1.25 -1.84 -20.06
CA SER A 437 -0.57 -1.14 -18.99
C SER A 437 0.80 -1.76 -18.75
N ARG A 438 1.68 -0.93 -18.19
CA ARG A 438 3.03 -1.27 -17.76
C ARG A 438 3.22 -0.71 -16.36
N VAL A 439 3.68 -1.54 -15.43
CA VAL A 439 4.04 -1.12 -14.07
C VAL A 439 5.50 -1.42 -13.80
N GLU A 440 6.21 -0.46 -13.22
CA GLU A 440 7.62 -0.61 -12.90
C GLU A 440 7.84 -1.14 -11.47
N LEU A 441 8.78 -2.08 -11.34
CA LEU A 441 9.17 -2.71 -10.09
C LEU A 441 10.71 -2.80 -10.05
N ALA A 442 11.32 -2.27 -8.98
CA ALA A 442 12.72 -2.50 -8.69
C ALA A 442 12.91 -3.80 -7.90
N LEU A 443 13.85 -4.63 -8.34
CA LEU A 443 14.21 -5.89 -7.68
C LEU A 443 15.47 -5.72 -6.81
N PRO A 444 15.65 -6.58 -5.79
CA PRO A 444 16.82 -6.55 -4.90
C PRO A 444 18.20 -6.62 -5.55
N ASP A 445 18.29 -7.16 -6.76
CA ASP A 445 19.52 -7.30 -7.53
C ASP A 445 19.90 -6.01 -8.28
N GLY A 446 19.09 -4.96 -8.17
CA GLY A 446 19.26 -3.68 -8.86
C GLY A 446 18.58 -3.62 -10.23
N THR A 447 17.93 -4.70 -10.66
CA THR A 447 17.18 -4.72 -11.92
C THR A 447 15.86 -3.97 -11.76
N VAL A 448 15.51 -3.12 -12.72
CA VAL A 448 14.17 -2.54 -12.83
C VAL A 448 13.42 -3.25 -13.94
N ARG A 449 12.27 -3.82 -13.60
CA ARG A 449 11.39 -4.52 -14.54
C ARG A 449 10.15 -3.68 -14.82
N ALA A 450 9.63 -3.80 -16.04
CA ALA A 450 8.52 -2.99 -16.55
C ALA A 450 7.37 -3.90 -16.99
N VAL A 451 6.71 -4.51 -16.01
CA VAL A 451 5.77 -5.62 -16.18
C VAL A 451 4.53 -5.16 -16.90
N THR A 452 4.16 -5.86 -17.97
CA THR A 452 3.04 -5.50 -18.82
C THR A 452 1.84 -6.42 -18.61
N ALA A 453 0.65 -5.88 -18.84
CA ALA A 453 -0.57 -6.66 -18.97
C ALA A 453 -1.56 -5.95 -19.90
N ALA A 454 -2.47 -6.74 -20.47
CA ALA A 454 -3.57 -6.25 -21.30
C ALA A 454 -4.93 -6.60 -20.70
N ASP A 455 -5.95 -5.81 -21.07
CA ASP A 455 -7.35 -6.01 -20.74
C ASP A 455 -8.24 -5.66 -21.94
N ILE A 456 -9.38 -6.35 -22.04
CA ILE A 456 -10.33 -6.22 -23.15
C ILE A 456 -11.19 -4.96 -22.99
N HIS A 457 -11.50 -4.58 -21.74
CA HIS A 457 -12.53 -3.60 -21.43
C HIS A 457 -11.97 -2.22 -21.15
N HIS A 458 -11.02 -2.10 -20.22
CA HIS A 458 -10.60 -0.80 -19.71
C HIS A 458 -9.15 -0.80 -19.19
N LEU A 459 -8.55 0.40 -19.14
CA LEU A 459 -7.17 0.60 -18.68
C LEU A 459 -7.02 0.24 -17.19
N ALA A 460 -8.06 0.43 -16.38
CA ALA A 460 -8.03 0.04 -14.97
C ALA A 460 -7.83 -1.49 -14.81
N GLY A 461 -8.47 -2.29 -15.66
CA GLY A 461 -8.29 -3.74 -15.71
C GLY A 461 -6.87 -4.12 -16.11
N ALA A 462 -6.31 -3.44 -17.13
CA ALA A 462 -4.92 -3.67 -17.54
C ALA A 462 -3.93 -3.33 -16.40
N ARG A 463 -4.14 -2.21 -15.69
CA ARG A 463 -3.35 -1.81 -14.52
C ARG A 463 -3.47 -2.81 -13.36
N THR A 464 -4.67 -3.27 -13.03
CA THR A 464 -4.90 -4.29 -12.00
C THR A 464 -4.18 -5.60 -12.33
N ARG A 465 -4.27 -6.05 -13.59
CA ARG A 465 -3.56 -7.27 -14.03
C ARG A 465 -2.04 -7.09 -14.01
N ALA A 466 -1.53 -5.92 -14.40
CA ALA A 466 -0.10 -5.61 -14.32
C ALA A 466 0.40 -5.63 -12.87
N LEU A 467 -0.37 -5.06 -11.94
CA LEU A 467 -0.09 -5.14 -10.49
C LEU A 467 -0.09 -6.58 -9.99
N HIS A 468 -1.03 -7.42 -10.41
CA HIS A 468 -1.05 -8.84 -10.01
C HIS A 468 0.21 -9.58 -10.50
N ARG A 469 0.63 -9.38 -11.75
CA ARG A 469 1.87 -9.98 -12.29
C ARG A 469 3.11 -9.46 -11.54
N ALA A 470 3.18 -8.16 -11.28
CA ALA A 470 4.29 -7.56 -10.55
C ALA A 470 4.33 -7.98 -9.07
N ALA A 471 3.18 -8.21 -8.44
CA ALA A 471 3.11 -8.71 -7.06
C ALA A 471 3.68 -10.13 -6.93
N VAL A 472 3.44 -11.01 -7.92
CA VAL A 472 4.06 -12.33 -7.99
C VAL A 472 5.59 -12.22 -8.08
N LEU A 473 6.11 -11.34 -8.94
CA LEU A 473 7.55 -11.10 -9.04
C LEU A 473 8.14 -10.58 -7.72
N HIS A 474 7.47 -9.64 -7.07
CA HIS A 474 7.89 -9.14 -5.76
C HIS A 474 7.93 -10.27 -4.72
N ALA A 475 6.92 -11.13 -4.70
CA ALA A 475 6.86 -12.27 -3.78
C ALA A 475 7.97 -13.31 -4.02
N ASP A 476 8.35 -13.56 -5.27
CA ASP A 476 9.37 -14.54 -5.62
C ASP A 476 10.81 -14.02 -5.46
N HIS A 477 11.06 -12.76 -5.79
CA HIS A 477 12.41 -12.18 -5.83
C HIS A 477 12.78 -11.35 -4.59
N THR A 478 11.79 -10.78 -3.90
CA THR A 478 12.03 -9.86 -2.77
C THR A 478 11.68 -10.45 -1.42
N VAL A 479 10.61 -11.23 -1.33
CA VAL A 479 10.07 -11.72 -0.06
C VAL A 479 10.80 -13.01 0.38
N PRO A 480 11.49 -13.00 1.54
CA PRO A 480 12.11 -14.21 2.08
C PRO A 480 11.06 -15.28 2.37
N ALA A 481 11.36 -16.55 2.07
CA ALA A 481 10.49 -17.66 2.46
C ALA A 481 10.51 -17.87 3.98
N PRO A 482 9.34 -18.05 4.64
CA PRO A 482 9.30 -18.33 6.07
C PRO A 482 9.90 -19.71 6.37
N ALA A 483 10.73 -19.80 7.41
CA ALA A 483 11.40 -21.03 7.81
C ALA A 483 10.50 -21.89 8.71
N ALA A 484 10.22 -23.13 8.32
CA ALA A 484 9.27 -24.00 9.02
C ALA A 484 9.94 -25.12 9.84
N GLY A 485 9.69 -25.12 11.16
CA GLY A 485 10.12 -26.14 12.14
C GLY A 485 9.09 -27.26 12.36
N GLU A 486 9.47 -28.36 13.07
CA GLU A 486 8.75 -29.65 13.26
C GLU A 486 7.25 -29.58 13.62
N GLU A 487 6.80 -28.46 14.12
CA GLU A 487 5.41 -28.12 14.40
C GLU A 487 4.55 -27.84 13.14
N HIS A 488 5.15 -27.55 11.98
CA HIS A 488 4.45 -27.12 10.76
C HIS A 488 4.00 -28.27 9.83
N GLY A 489 3.75 -29.46 10.38
CA GLY A 489 3.20 -30.60 9.61
C GLY A 489 4.24 -31.46 8.87
N THR A 490 3.77 -32.42 8.07
CA THR A 490 4.60 -33.50 7.52
C THR A 490 5.50 -33.03 6.37
N PRO A 491 6.80 -33.37 6.35
CA PRO A 491 7.69 -33.03 5.24
C PRO A 491 7.38 -33.86 3.99
N LEU A 492 7.47 -33.24 2.81
CA LEU A 492 7.37 -33.90 1.51
C LEU A 492 8.68 -33.80 0.74
N ALA A 493 9.18 -34.93 0.25
CA ALA A 493 10.44 -35.00 -0.49
C ALA A 493 10.40 -34.15 -1.78
N PRO A 494 11.55 -33.62 -2.26
CA PRO A 494 11.61 -32.88 -3.52
C PRO A 494 10.98 -33.62 -4.70
N ALA A 495 11.21 -34.94 -4.82
CA ALA A 495 10.64 -35.78 -5.89
C ALA A 495 9.11 -35.96 -5.84
N ALA A 496 8.45 -35.50 -4.77
CA ALA A 496 6.99 -35.55 -4.63
C ALA A 496 6.27 -34.47 -5.44
N PHE A 497 6.97 -33.54 -6.08
CA PHE A 497 6.38 -32.42 -6.80
C PHE A 497 6.50 -32.55 -8.32
N ALA A 498 5.48 -32.09 -9.05
CA ALA A 498 5.45 -32.09 -10.52
C ALA A 498 6.55 -31.23 -11.16
N THR A 499 7.17 -30.35 -10.36
CA THR A 499 8.21 -29.41 -10.76
C THR A 499 9.62 -29.91 -10.48
N PHE A 500 9.76 -31.14 -9.96
CA PHE A 500 11.06 -31.76 -9.71
C PHE A 500 11.86 -31.90 -11.01
N GLY A 501 13.11 -31.46 -10.99
CA GLY A 501 14.01 -31.42 -12.15
C GLY A 501 14.74 -32.72 -12.47
N GLY A 502 14.65 -33.74 -11.60
CA GLY A 502 15.27 -35.06 -11.83
C GLY A 502 16.78 -35.14 -11.57
N THR A 503 17.42 -34.05 -11.14
CA THR A 503 18.89 -33.92 -11.14
C THR A 503 19.56 -34.18 -9.79
N ASP A 504 18.82 -34.11 -8.68
CA ASP A 504 19.37 -34.28 -7.32
C ASP A 504 18.27 -34.68 -6.31
N ASP A 505 18.39 -35.86 -5.68
CA ASP A 505 17.49 -36.32 -4.61
C ASP A 505 18.07 -36.02 -3.21
N THR A 506 19.04 -35.11 -3.12
CA THR A 506 19.57 -34.64 -1.84
C THR A 506 18.44 -34.07 -0.99
N PRO A 507 18.35 -34.45 0.31
CA PRO A 507 17.33 -33.93 1.20
C PRO A 507 17.30 -32.40 1.22
N ALA A 508 16.09 -31.82 1.23
CA ALA A 508 15.93 -30.38 1.29
C ALA A 508 16.55 -29.79 2.56
N ALA A 509 17.45 -28.82 2.37
CA ALA A 509 18.13 -28.14 3.48
C ALA A 509 17.26 -27.08 4.18
N ALA A 510 16.18 -26.63 3.54
CA ALA A 510 15.27 -25.62 4.07
C ALA A 510 13.82 -25.93 3.70
N TRP A 511 12.92 -25.66 4.65
CA TRP A 511 11.50 -25.98 4.57
C TRP A 511 10.64 -24.74 4.83
N THR A 512 9.50 -24.66 4.15
CA THR A 512 8.48 -23.62 4.32
C THR A 512 7.11 -24.28 4.51
N PRO A 513 6.18 -23.67 5.25
CA PRO A 513 4.93 -24.35 5.58
C PRO A 513 3.94 -24.22 4.42
N ALA A 514 3.04 -25.19 4.29
CA ALA A 514 2.01 -25.27 3.26
C ALA A 514 0.75 -25.97 3.79
N LEU A 515 -0.38 -25.81 3.11
CA LEU A 515 -1.64 -26.50 3.40
C LEU A 515 -2.14 -27.24 2.18
N SER A 516 -2.63 -28.48 2.36
CA SER A 516 -3.42 -29.13 1.31
C SER A 516 -4.74 -28.37 1.12
N LEU A 517 -4.99 -27.85 -0.08
CA LEU A 517 -6.27 -27.24 -0.44
C LEU A 517 -7.43 -28.23 -0.41
N ARG A 518 -7.13 -29.53 -0.50
CA ARG A 518 -8.12 -30.61 -0.50
C ARG A 518 -8.53 -31.03 0.92
N THR A 519 -7.56 -31.10 1.85
CA THR A 519 -7.80 -31.69 3.18
C THR A 519 -7.62 -30.71 4.34
N GLY A 520 -7.00 -29.55 4.11
CA GLY A 520 -6.57 -28.62 5.16
C GLY A 520 -5.38 -29.13 5.98
N ALA A 521 -4.78 -30.28 5.62
CA ALA A 521 -3.65 -30.83 6.36
C ALA A 521 -2.40 -29.94 6.20
N PRO A 522 -1.67 -29.65 7.29
CA PRO A 522 -0.40 -28.93 7.22
C PRO A 522 0.72 -29.82 6.71
N HIS A 523 1.53 -29.25 5.83
CA HIS A 523 2.71 -29.87 5.25
C HIS A 523 3.89 -28.91 5.29
N ARG A 524 5.08 -29.48 5.14
CA ARG A 524 6.28 -28.72 4.81
C ARG A 524 6.83 -29.13 3.48
N VAL A 525 7.17 -28.10 2.70
CA VAL A 525 7.69 -28.27 1.35
C VAL A 525 9.09 -27.65 1.25
N PRO A 526 9.95 -28.16 0.36
CA PRO A 526 11.26 -27.58 0.12
C PRO A 526 11.14 -26.10 -0.29
N VAL A 527 11.96 -25.23 0.30
CA VAL A 527 12.02 -23.82 -0.11
C VAL A 527 12.39 -23.69 -1.59
N ALA A 528 13.18 -24.62 -2.12
CA ALA A 528 13.55 -24.67 -3.54
C ALA A 528 12.33 -24.83 -4.48
N ALA A 529 11.28 -25.56 -4.06
CA ALA A 529 10.04 -25.68 -4.80
C ALA A 529 9.15 -24.43 -4.65
N ALA A 530 9.13 -23.85 -3.45
CA ALA A 530 8.32 -22.69 -3.12
C ALA A 530 8.88 -21.35 -3.62
N ARG A 531 10.19 -21.27 -3.87
CA ARG A 531 10.90 -20.09 -4.39
C ARG A 531 11.85 -20.55 -5.49
N PRO A 532 11.33 -20.86 -6.69
CA PRO A 532 12.10 -21.50 -7.76
C PRO A 532 13.21 -20.61 -8.34
N PHE A 533 13.10 -19.29 -8.18
CA PHE A 533 14.13 -18.31 -8.55
C PHE A 533 15.09 -17.94 -7.40
N GLY A 534 14.80 -18.42 -6.18
CA GLY A 534 15.57 -18.09 -4.99
C GLY A 534 16.89 -18.87 -4.86
N PRO A 535 17.76 -18.47 -3.91
CA PRO A 535 19.07 -19.08 -3.72
C PRO A 535 19.02 -20.56 -3.29
N HIS A 536 17.90 -21.01 -2.73
CA HIS A 536 17.71 -22.42 -2.34
C HIS A 536 17.54 -23.37 -3.53
N ASN A 537 17.26 -22.86 -4.73
CA ASN A 537 17.11 -23.65 -5.96
C ASN A 537 18.29 -23.46 -6.94
N GLN A 538 19.48 -23.10 -6.45
CA GLN A 538 20.66 -22.90 -7.29
C GLN A 538 21.07 -24.17 -8.06
N LEU A 539 20.86 -25.36 -7.48
CA LEU A 539 21.14 -26.66 -8.12
C LEU A 539 20.04 -27.10 -9.11
N ARG A 540 18.98 -26.30 -9.27
CA ARG A 540 17.83 -26.62 -10.13
C ARG A 540 17.18 -27.98 -9.81
N THR A 541 17.13 -28.33 -8.52
CA THR A 541 16.37 -29.48 -8.00
C THR A 541 14.90 -29.38 -8.39
N HIS A 542 14.38 -28.15 -8.48
CA HIS A 542 13.09 -27.84 -9.10
C HIS A 542 13.31 -26.96 -10.34
N LEU A 543 12.42 -27.07 -11.31
CA LEU A 543 12.38 -26.19 -12.47
C LEU A 543 12.24 -24.72 -12.03
N ALA A 544 12.93 -23.81 -12.73
CA ALA A 544 12.80 -22.38 -12.51
C ALA A 544 11.60 -21.85 -13.31
N HIS A 545 10.47 -21.57 -12.66
CA HIS A 545 9.24 -21.18 -13.34
C HIS A 545 8.35 -20.24 -12.50
N ALA A 546 7.59 -19.40 -13.20
CA ALA A 546 6.51 -18.60 -12.59
C ALA A 546 5.27 -19.43 -12.26
N ALA A 547 5.13 -20.62 -12.87
CA ALA A 547 3.93 -21.43 -12.71
C ALA A 547 3.61 -21.79 -11.26
N GLY A 548 2.32 -21.86 -10.97
CA GLY A 548 1.82 -22.06 -9.63
C GLY A 548 1.88 -20.83 -8.75
N ALA A 549 2.39 -19.68 -9.20
CA ALA A 549 2.22 -18.41 -8.50
C ALA A 549 0.97 -17.67 -9.00
N GLY A 550 0.30 -16.97 -8.10
CA GLY A 550 -0.92 -16.21 -8.40
C GLY A 550 -1.10 -15.02 -7.47
N ALA A 551 -1.89 -14.05 -7.92
CA ALA A 551 -2.22 -12.85 -7.16
C ALA A 551 -3.67 -12.43 -7.40
N GLY A 552 -4.25 -11.74 -6.40
CA GLY A 552 -5.63 -11.25 -6.41
C GLY A 552 -5.87 -10.21 -5.31
N GLY A 553 -7.10 -9.70 -5.24
CA GLY A 553 -7.55 -8.80 -4.17
C GLY A 553 -7.84 -9.51 -2.84
N SER A 554 -7.81 -10.85 -2.84
CA SER A 554 -8.04 -11.68 -1.66
C SER A 554 -7.19 -12.96 -1.67
N ALA A 555 -7.04 -13.61 -0.51
CA ALA A 555 -6.35 -14.90 -0.41
C ALA A 555 -7.03 -16.00 -1.26
N ALA A 556 -8.36 -15.97 -1.37
CA ALA A 556 -9.14 -16.87 -2.20
C ALA A 556 -8.81 -16.71 -3.70
N GLU A 557 -8.76 -15.46 -4.18
CA GLU A 557 -8.39 -15.15 -5.55
C GLU A 557 -6.94 -15.51 -5.86
N ALA A 558 -6.01 -15.19 -4.95
CA ALA A 558 -4.61 -15.56 -5.10
C ALA A 558 -4.42 -17.08 -5.17
N ALA A 559 -5.12 -17.84 -4.31
CA ALA A 559 -5.10 -19.30 -4.30
C ALA A 559 -5.68 -19.90 -5.59
N GLY A 560 -6.80 -19.37 -6.09
CA GLY A 560 -7.41 -19.84 -7.33
C GLY A 560 -6.55 -19.55 -8.56
N ALA A 561 -5.99 -18.34 -8.66
CA ALA A 561 -5.03 -17.98 -9.70
C ALA A 561 -3.78 -18.89 -9.67
N ALA A 562 -3.23 -19.12 -8.48
CA ALA A 562 -2.06 -19.98 -8.29
C ALA A 562 -2.35 -21.45 -8.68
N LEU A 563 -3.50 -22.00 -8.27
CA LEU A 563 -3.90 -23.37 -8.64
C LEU A 563 -4.07 -23.53 -10.15
N LEU A 564 -4.77 -22.59 -10.80
CA LEU A 564 -4.95 -22.61 -12.25
C LEU A 564 -3.60 -22.50 -12.98
N ALA A 565 -2.70 -21.62 -12.52
CA ALA A 565 -1.35 -21.51 -13.08
C ALA A 565 -0.53 -22.80 -12.93
N ALA A 566 -0.64 -23.51 -11.80
CA ALA A 566 0.05 -24.79 -11.60
C ALA A 566 -0.47 -25.89 -12.55
N LEU A 567 -1.79 -25.92 -12.77
CA LEU A 567 -2.45 -26.86 -13.67
C LEU A 567 -2.11 -26.58 -15.13
N ALA A 568 -2.12 -25.30 -15.54
CA ALA A 568 -1.69 -24.88 -16.88
C ALA A 568 -0.26 -25.34 -17.19
N HIS A 569 0.65 -25.19 -16.23
CA HIS A 569 2.04 -25.63 -16.42
C HIS A 569 2.18 -27.13 -16.54
N THR A 570 1.45 -27.90 -15.73
CA THR A 570 1.44 -29.36 -15.85
C THR A 570 0.93 -29.79 -17.22
N ALA A 571 -0.15 -29.17 -17.72
CA ALA A 571 -0.70 -29.45 -19.05
C ALA A 571 0.28 -29.10 -20.18
N VAL A 572 1.02 -27.99 -20.07
CA VAL A 572 2.07 -27.63 -21.05
C VAL A 572 3.20 -28.65 -21.02
N LEU A 573 3.70 -29.04 -19.85
CA LEU A 573 4.76 -30.05 -19.73
C LEU A 573 4.32 -31.41 -20.26
N ASP A 574 3.08 -31.83 -19.99
CA ASP A 574 2.53 -33.06 -20.50
C ASP A 574 2.39 -33.02 -22.03
N ALA A 575 1.95 -31.90 -22.60
CA ALA A 575 1.90 -31.71 -24.05
C ALA A 575 3.28 -31.79 -24.70
N VAL A 576 4.32 -31.22 -24.06
CA VAL A 576 5.72 -31.35 -24.49
C VAL A 576 6.19 -32.80 -24.43
N ARG A 577 5.75 -33.58 -23.42
CA ARG A 577 6.04 -35.02 -23.28
C ARG A 577 5.23 -35.91 -24.21
N GLY A 578 4.38 -35.34 -25.08
CA GLY A 578 3.62 -36.07 -26.09
C GLY A 578 2.16 -36.35 -25.72
N SER A 579 1.65 -35.79 -24.62
CA SER A 579 0.21 -35.76 -24.37
C SER A 579 -0.50 -34.93 -25.45
N ARG A 580 -1.75 -35.28 -25.72
CA ARG A 580 -2.52 -34.74 -26.84
C ARG A 580 -2.83 -33.24 -26.66
N ALA A 581 -2.31 -32.40 -27.55
CA ALA A 581 -2.84 -31.06 -27.83
C ALA A 581 -3.85 -31.15 -28.99
N ALA A 582 -5.00 -30.49 -28.89
CA ALA A 582 -6.04 -30.52 -29.93
C ALA A 582 -6.42 -29.09 -30.36
N PRO A 583 -6.84 -28.84 -31.60
CA PRO A 583 -7.42 -27.56 -31.98
C PRO A 583 -8.63 -27.24 -31.10
N LEU A 584 -8.78 -25.99 -30.67
CA LEU A 584 -9.96 -25.56 -29.94
C LEU A 584 -11.22 -25.65 -30.84
N ALA A 585 -12.36 -26.04 -30.28
CA ALA A 585 -13.61 -26.12 -31.04
C ALA A 585 -14.04 -24.75 -31.61
N GLU A 586 -14.48 -24.72 -32.88
CA GLU A 586 -14.62 -23.50 -33.69
C GLU A 586 -15.80 -22.56 -33.36
N ASP A 587 -16.69 -22.90 -32.42
CA ASP A 587 -17.90 -22.08 -32.17
C ASP A 587 -17.59 -20.82 -31.32
N THR A 588 -16.84 -19.90 -31.91
CA THR A 588 -16.44 -18.61 -31.29
C THR A 588 -17.41 -17.48 -31.61
N ALA A 589 -18.33 -17.68 -32.58
CA ALA A 589 -19.27 -16.65 -33.05
C ALA A 589 -20.37 -16.31 -32.03
N ALA A 590 -20.60 -17.17 -31.03
CA ALA A 590 -21.57 -16.93 -29.97
C ALA A 590 -21.02 -16.04 -28.82
N ASP A 591 -19.72 -15.69 -28.86
CA ASP A 591 -19.04 -14.95 -27.81
C ASP A 591 -18.45 -13.61 -28.32
N PRO A 592 -19.02 -12.46 -27.92
CA PRO A 592 -18.56 -11.15 -28.35
C PRO A 592 -17.09 -10.84 -28.03
N GLU A 593 -16.56 -11.36 -26.91
CA GLU A 593 -15.17 -11.09 -26.50
C GLU A 593 -14.18 -11.90 -27.31
N LEU A 594 -14.46 -13.20 -27.54
CA LEU A 594 -13.63 -14.01 -28.44
C LEU A 594 -13.71 -13.50 -29.88
N GLU A 595 -14.89 -13.09 -30.36
CA GLU A 595 -15.03 -12.47 -31.68
C GLU A 595 -14.20 -11.18 -31.79
N PHE A 596 -14.23 -10.32 -30.76
CA PHE A 596 -13.40 -9.13 -30.69
C PHE A 596 -11.89 -9.45 -30.71
N LEU A 597 -11.45 -10.46 -29.97
CA LEU A 597 -10.04 -10.87 -29.94
C LEU A 597 -9.61 -11.48 -31.29
N HIS A 598 -10.45 -12.27 -31.97
CA HIS A 598 -10.16 -12.76 -33.31
C HIS A 598 -10.06 -11.62 -34.35
N LYS A 599 -10.95 -10.63 -34.27
CA LYS A 599 -10.86 -9.41 -35.11
C LYS A 599 -9.59 -8.62 -34.80
N THR A 600 -9.17 -8.57 -33.54
CA THR A 600 -7.92 -7.95 -33.12
C THR A 600 -6.71 -8.68 -33.71
N ALA A 601 -6.68 -10.02 -33.65
CA ALA A 601 -5.63 -10.81 -34.29
C ALA A 601 -5.52 -10.52 -35.79
N ALA A 602 -6.66 -10.45 -36.49
CA ALA A 602 -6.69 -10.09 -37.91
C ALA A 602 -6.23 -8.65 -38.17
N ALA A 603 -6.57 -7.70 -37.29
CA ALA A 603 -6.14 -6.30 -37.41
C ALA A 603 -4.63 -6.13 -37.19
N LEU A 604 -4.02 -6.99 -36.36
CA LEU A 604 -2.58 -7.06 -36.13
C LEU A 604 -1.84 -7.94 -37.17
N ASP A 605 -2.54 -8.48 -38.17
CA ASP A 605 -2.02 -9.41 -39.19
C ASP A 605 -1.36 -10.67 -38.58
N LEU A 606 -1.95 -11.21 -37.50
CA LEU A 606 -1.44 -12.37 -36.77
C LEU A 606 -2.28 -13.62 -37.04
N GLY A 607 -1.63 -14.66 -37.57
CA GLY A 607 -2.23 -15.99 -37.70
C GLY A 607 -2.18 -16.75 -36.37
N VAL A 608 -3.16 -16.54 -35.49
CA VAL A 608 -3.19 -17.19 -34.16
C VAL A 608 -3.91 -18.54 -34.21
N GLU A 609 -3.31 -19.55 -33.59
CA GLU A 609 -3.89 -20.88 -33.37
C GLU A 609 -4.17 -21.08 -31.87
N LEU A 610 -5.36 -21.61 -31.55
CA LEU A 610 -5.76 -21.97 -30.19
C LEU A 610 -5.75 -23.49 -30.02
N LEU A 611 -5.02 -23.97 -29.03
CA LEU A 611 -4.86 -25.39 -28.71
C LEU A 611 -5.47 -25.69 -27.33
N ASP A 612 -6.40 -26.64 -27.27
CA ASP A 612 -6.89 -27.26 -26.06
C ASP A 612 -5.84 -28.26 -25.53
N LEU A 613 -5.29 -27.95 -24.35
CA LEU A 613 -4.34 -28.80 -23.61
C LEU A 613 -4.99 -29.52 -22.44
N THR A 614 -6.32 -29.45 -22.30
CA THR A 614 -7.04 -29.99 -21.14
C THR A 614 -6.81 -31.49 -20.99
N GLY A 615 -6.90 -32.27 -22.08
CA GLY A 615 -6.79 -33.73 -22.04
C GLY A 615 -7.63 -34.37 -20.92
N ASP A 616 -7.00 -35.26 -20.15
CA ASP A 616 -7.58 -35.85 -18.93
C ASP A 616 -7.32 -35.01 -17.66
N GLY A 617 -6.77 -33.80 -17.82
CA GLY A 617 -6.49 -32.85 -16.76
C GLY A 617 -7.75 -32.36 -16.04
N PRO A 618 -7.63 -31.91 -14.78
CA PRO A 618 -8.77 -31.55 -13.94
C PRO A 618 -9.42 -30.22 -14.33
N ALA A 619 -8.69 -29.30 -14.97
CA ALA A 619 -9.15 -27.98 -15.36
C ALA A 619 -8.94 -27.71 -16.86
N PRO A 620 -9.84 -26.96 -17.52
CA PRO A 620 -9.63 -26.42 -18.85
C PRO A 620 -8.31 -25.64 -18.99
N VAL A 621 -7.50 -25.97 -20.00
CA VAL A 621 -6.26 -25.27 -20.34
C VAL A 621 -6.20 -25.00 -21.84
N VAL A 622 -5.96 -23.74 -22.22
CA VAL A 622 -5.84 -23.33 -23.62
C VAL A 622 -4.51 -22.61 -23.83
N LEU A 623 -3.81 -22.98 -24.90
CA LEU A 623 -2.59 -22.31 -25.37
C LEU A 623 -2.89 -21.59 -26.69
N ALA A 624 -2.60 -20.30 -26.73
CA ALA A 624 -2.57 -19.50 -27.95
C ALA A 624 -1.14 -19.43 -28.46
N ARG A 625 -0.91 -19.66 -29.76
CA ARG A 625 0.40 -19.50 -30.40
C ARG A 625 0.28 -18.81 -31.75
N GLU A 626 1.33 -18.12 -32.16
CA GLU A 626 1.47 -17.58 -33.52
C GLU A 626 2.74 -18.12 -34.21
N PRO A 627 2.81 -18.08 -35.56
CA PRO A 627 3.99 -18.48 -36.33
C PRO A 627 5.29 -17.76 -35.94
N GLY A 628 5.19 -16.54 -35.42
CA GLY A 628 6.33 -15.75 -34.94
C GLY A 628 7.00 -16.29 -33.69
N GLY A 629 6.45 -17.36 -33.08
CA GLY A 629 6.99 -18.01 -31.89
C GLY A 629 6.43 -17.48 -30.58
N ARG A 630 5.67 -16.37 -30.58
CA ARG A 630 4.96 -15.91 -29.39
C ARG A 630 3.84 -16.87 -29.03
N TRP A 631 3.62 -17.04 -27.74
CA TRP A 631 2.57 -17.88 -27.19
C TRP A 631 2.14 -17.37 -25.83
N ALA A 632 0.92 -17.72 -25.43
CA ALA A 632 0.41 -17.53 -24.09
C ALA A 632 -0.45 -18.73 -23.72
N VAL A 633 -0.50 -19.08 -22.44
CA VAL A 633 -1.32 -20.18 -21.93
C VAL A 633 -2.15 -19.68 -20.75
N ALA A 634 -3.38 -20.16 -20.66
CA ALA A 634 -4.23 -19.90 -19.51
C ALA A 634 -5.03 -21.14 -19.14
N ALA A 635 -5.30 -21.29 -17.84
CA ALA A 635 -6.29 -22.21 -17.32
C ALA A 635 -7.42 -21.41 -16.68
N ASP A 636 -8.63 -21.92 -16.80
CA ASP A 636 -9.83 -21.32 -16.21
C ASP A 636 -10.87 -22.43 -15.91
N LEU A 637 -12.03 -22.06 -15.37
CA LEU A 637 -13.13 -22.97 -15.06
C LEU A 637 -13.92 -23.39 -16.30
N THR A 638 -13.72 -22.73 -17.45
CA THR A 638 -14.26 -23.13 -18.76
C THR A 638 -13.20 -22.98 -19.84
N ARG A 639 -13.33 -23.73 -20.94
CA ARG A 639 -12.44 -23.59 -22.11
C ARG A 639 -12.58 -22.21 -22.76
N ARG A 640 -13.78 -21.64 -22.77
CA ARG A 640 -14.03 -20.28 -23.29
C ARG A 640 -13.21 -19.23 -22.54
N GLU A 641 -13.28 -19.22 -21.22
CA GLU A 641 -12.55 -18.24 -20.40
C GLU A 641 -11.02 -18.44 -20.51
N ALA A 642 -10.55 -19.69 -20.55
CA ALA A 642 -9.14 -20.00 -20.80
C ALA A 642 -8.68 -19.48 -22.18
N ALA A 643 -9.51 -19.66 -23.22
CA ALA A 643 -9.22 -19.15 -24.56
C ALA A 643 -9.18 -17.61 -24.60
N ARG A 644 -10.13 -16.93 -23.96
CA ARG A 644 -10.13 -15.45 -23.84
C ARG A 644 -8.86 -14.96 -23.17
N ALA A 645 -8.47 -15.57 -22.05
CA ALA A 645 -7.30 -15.17 -21.28
C ALA A 645 -5.99 -15.39 -22.07
N ALA A 646 -5.81 -16.55 -22.70
CA ALA A 646 -4.63 -16.86 -23.49
C ALA A 646 -4.52 -15.95 -24.72
N LEU A 647 -5.63 -15.75 -25.44
CA LEU A 647 -5.64 -14.91 -26.64
C LEU A 647 -5.43 -13.43 -26.30
N ARG A 648 -6.06 -12.90 -25.24
CA ARG A 648 -5.83 -11.53 -24.75
C ARG A 648 -4.37 -11.31 -24.41
N ASP A 649 -3.73 -12.22 -23.69
CA ASP A 649 -2.36 -12.04 -23.25
C ASP A 649 -1.38 -12.09 -24.44
N LEU A 650 -1.58 -13.01 -25.40
CA LEU A 650 -0.78 -13.06 -26.64
C LEU A 650 -0.93 -11.78 -27.48
N LEU A 651 -2.17 -11.32 -27.69
CA LEU A 651 -2.44 -10.15 -28.53
C LEU A 651 -2.00 -8.85 -27.85
N GLY A 652 -2.12 -8.76 -26.53
CA GLY A 652 -1.61 -7.64 -25.74
C GLY A 652 -0.10 -7.49 -25.88
N ASP A 653 0.62 -8.61 -25.76
CA ASP A 653 2.07 -8.61 -25.93
C ASP A 653 2.46 -8.27 -27.39
N ALA A 654 1.74 -8.80 -28.38
CA ALA A 654 1.98 -8.46 -29.77
C ALA A 654 1.74 -6.97 -30.09
N GLN A 655 0.65 -6.38 -29.58
CA GLN A 655 0.34 -4.95 -29.74
C GLN A 655 1.41 -4.07 -29.08
N LEU A 656 1.87 -4.44 -27.89
CA LEU A 656 2.93 -3.71 -27.18
C LEU A 656 4.28 -3.81 -27.91
N ALA A 657 4.61 -5.00 -28.42
CA ALA A 657 5.84 -5.21 -29.19
C ALA A 657 5.86 -4.37 -30.47
N ASP A 658 4.76 -4.34 -31.20
CA ASP A 658 4.62 -3.53 -32.42
C ASP A 658 4.69 -2.02 -32.13
N GLY A 659 3.95 -1.57 -31.11
CA GLY A 659 3.89 -0.15 -30.75
C GLY A 659 5.18 0.42 -30.16
N THR A 660 5.99 -0.39 -29.48
CA THR A 660 7.20 0.06 -28.78
C THR A 660 8.52 -0.39 -29.40
N GLY A 661 8.48 -1.37 -30.32
CA GLY A 661 9.67 -2.00 -30.90
C GLY A 661 10.51 -2.79 -29.89
N ARG A 662 9.96 -3.11 -28.71
CA ARG A 662 10.63 -3.84 -27.63
C ARG A 662 9.81 -5.04 -27.19
N GLU A 663 10.48 -6.09 -26.75
CA GLU A 663 9.80 -7.26 -26.18
C GLU A 663 9.09 -6.87 -24.87
N PRO A 664 7.78 -7.15 -24.72
CA PRO A 664 7.05 -6.89 -23.49
C PRO A 664 7.53 -7.78 -22.36
N ASP A 665 7.53 -7.23 -21.15
CA ASP A 665 7.85 -7.97 -19.95
C ASP A 665 6.57 -8.60 -19.37
N ALA A 666 6.26 -9.83 -19.80
CA ALA A 666 5.09 -10.57 -19.30
C ALA A 666 5.29 -11.18 -17.91
N GLY A 667 6.43 -10.95 -17.25
CA GLY A 667 6.82 -11.55 -15.98
C GLY A 667 7.94 -12.58 -16.10
N ASP A 668 8.04 -13.48 -15.12
CA ASP A 668 9.00 -14.58 -15.14
C ASP A 668 8.58 -15.69 -16.12
N PRO A 669 9.54 -16.44 -16.69
CA PRO A 669 9.24 -17.45 -17.69
C PRO A 669 8.32 -18.53 -17.13
N PHE A 670 7.27 -18.85 -17.89
CA PHE A 670 6.32 -19.90 -17.54
C PHE A 670 6.90 -21.29 -17.78
N VAL A 671 7.44 -21.53 -18.97
CA VAL A 671 8.31 -22.67 -19.32
C VAL A 671 9.48 -22.12 -20.13
N THR A 672 10.69 -22.27 -19.58
CA THR A 672 11.91 -21.73 -20.21
C THR A 672 12.18 -22.45 -21.55
N ASP A 673 12.54 -21.70 -22.58
CA ASP A 673 12.90 -22.19 -23.93
C ASP A 673 11.83 -23.01 -24.66
N LEU A 674 10.55 -22.90 -24.26
CA LEU A 674 9.46 -23.58 -24.97
C LEU A 674 9.34 -23.08 -26.41
N ALA A 675 9.55 -23.96 -27.38
CA ALA A 675 9.18 -23.75 -28.77
C ALA A 675 7.75 -24.28 -29.01
N PRO A 676 6.71 -23.43 -29.02
CA PRO A 676 5.31 -23.89 -29.08
C PRO A 676 5.00 -24.66 -30.37
N ALA A 677 5.77 -24.45 -31.44
CA ALA A 677 5.66 -25.19 -32.70
C ALA A 677 6.04 -26.67 -32.58
N ALA A 678 6.76 -27.09 -31.52
CA ALA A 678 7.12 -28.48 -31.29
C ALA A 678 5.97 -29.34 -30.73
N LEU A 679 4.87 -28.71 -30.29
CA LEU A 679 3.71 -29.43 -29.77
C LEU A 679 3.02 -30.24 -30.89
N THR A 680 2.79 -31.53 -30.63
CA THR A 680 2.09 -32.41 -31.56
C THR A 680 0.60 -32.16 -31.47
N VAL A 681 0.00 -31.67 -32.56
CA VAL A 681 -1.43 -31.34 -32.64
C VAL A 681 -2.22 -32.51 -33.23
N ALA A 682 -3.25 -32.95 -32.53
CA ALA A 682 -4.18 -33.96 -33.00
C ALA A 682 -5.12 -33.40 -34.09
N ALA A 683 -5.65 -34.28 -34.94
CA ALA A 683 -6.56 -33.89 -36.02
C ALA A 683 -7.95 -33.49 -35.52
N GLU A 684 -8.44 -34.15 -34.47
CA GLU A 684 -9.79 -33.94 -33.93
C GLU A 684 -9.79 -32.84 -32.85
N PRO A 685 -10.79 -31.94 -32.85
CA PRO A 685 -10.85 -30.82 -31.92
C PRO A 685 -11.04 -31.27 -30.46
N GLY A 686 -10.76 -30.35 -29.55
CA GLY A 686 -10.95 -30.52 -28.11
C GLY A 686 -12.41 -30.62 -27.69
N GLY A 687 -12.63 -30.60 -26.37
CA GLY A 687 -13.98 -30.66 -25.78
C GLY A 687 -14.80 -29.39 -26.03
N PRO A 688 -16.10 -29.40 -25.70
CA PRO A 688 -16.98 -28.23 -25.88
C PRO A 688 -16.52 -27.03 -25.03
N LEU A 689 -16.69 -25.82 -25.58
CA LEU A 689 -16.23 -24.56 -24.96
C LEU A 689 -16.89 -24.28 -23.59
N ASP A 690 -18.17 -24.65 -23.47
CA ASP A 690 -19.04 -24.42 -22.31
C ASP A 690 -18.90 -25.46 -21.19
N ALA A 691 -18.09 -26.50 -21.37
CA ALA A 691 -17.86 -27.46 -20.29
C ALA A 691 -17.22 -26.75 -19.10
N ALA A 692 -18.03 -26.53 -18.07
CA ALA A 692 -17.64 -25.87 -16.84
C ALA A 692 -17.18 -26.89 -15.80
N THR A 693 -16.25 -26.45 -14.96
CA THR A 693 -15.88 -27.13 -13.73
C THR A 693 -15.86 -26.15 -12.56
N THR A 694 -15.69 -26.66 -11.34
CA THR A 694 -15.52 -25.85 -10.13
C THR A 694 -14.20 -26.19 -9.45
N PHE A 695 -13.69 -25.30 -8.59
CA PHE A 695 -12.51 -25.60 -7.78
C PHE A 695 -12.69 -26.85 -6.91
N ALA A 696 -13.90 -27.10 -6.41
CA ALA A 696 -14.20 -28.31 -5.64
C ALA A 696 -14.04 -29.59 -6.50
N GLU A 697 -14.54 -29.58 -7.73
CA GLU A 697 -14.37 -30.69 -8.68
C GLU A 697 -12.91 -30.86 -9.11
N ILE A 698 -12.18 -29.77 -9.35
CA ILE A 698 -10.75 -29.80 -9.66
C ILE A 698 -9.99 -30.51 -8.54
N LEU A 699 -10.22 -30.12 -7.29
CA LEU A 699 -9.56 -30.72 -6.12
C LEU A 699 -9.98 -32.18 -5.91
N ALA A 700 -11.24 -32.53 -6.19
CA ALA A 700 -11.72 -33.92 -6.14
C ALA A 700 -11.00 -34.79 -7.18
N ARG A 701 -10.90 -34.34 -8.44
CA ARG A 701 -10.19 -35.06 -9.52
C ARG A 701 -8.69 -35.19 -9.28
N LEU A 702 -8.06 -34.19 -8.65
CA LEU A 702 -6.69 -34.33 -8.17
C LEU A 702 -6.58 -35.47 -7.15
N GLY A 703 -7.48 -35.53 -6.18
CA GLY A 703 -7.54 -36.60 -5.19
C GLY A 703 -7.76 -38.00 -5.79
N GLU A 704 -8.66 -38.13 -6.76
CA GLU A 704 -8.90 -39.40 -7.50
C GLU A 704 -7.67 -39.91 -8.24
N SER A 705 -6.80 -39.00 -8.68
CA SER A 705 -5.52 -39.33 -9.33
C SER A 705 -4.34 -39.46 -8.36
N GLY A 706 -4.60 -39.49 -7.05
CA GLY A 706 -3.55 -39.61 -6.02
C GLY A 706 -2.65 -38.38 -5.89
N ARG A 707 -3.12 -37.22 -6.37
CA ARG A 707 -2.41 -35.92 -6.33
C ARG A 707 -3.05 -34.99 -5.30
N ASP A 708 -2.28 -33.99 -4.88
CA ASP A 708 -2.71 -32.93 -3.98
C ASP A 708 -2.23 -31.57 -4.50
N ALA A 709 -2.89 -30.50 -4.02
CA ALA A 709 -2.54 -29.12 -4.29
C ALA A 709 -2.17 -28.44 -2.98
N LEU A 710 -0.88 -28.12 -2.81
CA LEU A 710 -0.37 -27.50 -1.60
C LEU A 710 -0.27 -26.00 -1.76
N TYR A 711 -1.07 -25.28 -0.99
CA TYR A 711 -1.12 -23.82 -0.92
C TYR A 711 -0.09 -23.27 0.05
N LEU A 712 0.62 -22.24 -0.41
CA LEU A 712 1.50 -21.40 0.38
C LEU A 712 1.00 -19.96 0.25
N ASP A 713 0.73 -19.32 1.38
CA ASP A 713 0.53 -17.87 1.41
C ASP A 713 1.89 -17.20 1.22
N THR A 714 2.02 -16.41 0.15
CA THR A 714 3.24 -15.65 -0.16
C THR A 714 3.05 -14.16 0.04
N THR A 715 1.89 -13.74 0.54
CA THR A 715 1.53 -12.34 0.76
C THR A 715 2.45 -11.72 1.81
N SER A 716 3.22 -10.73 1.41
CA SER A 716 4.04 -9.94 2.31
C SER A 716 3.25 -8.81 2.96
N ALA A 717 3.72 -8.36 4.13
CA ALA A 717 3.06 -7.31 4.90
C ALA A 717 2.92 -5.99 4.13
N ASP A 718 3.86 -5.67 3.23
CA ASP A 718 3.75 -4.52 2.34
C ASP A 718 2.62 -4.67 1.31
N LEU A 719 2.52 -5.80 0.61
CA LEU A 719 1.44 -6.05 -0.36
C LEU A 719 0.05 -6.00 0.30
N ALA A 720 -0.06 -6.50 1.54
CA ALA A 720 -1.29 -6.45 2.31
C ALA A 720 -1.78 -5.01 2.57
N THR A 721 -0.88 -4.02 2.64
CA THR A 721 -1.28 -2.59 2.80
C THR A 721 -2.11 -2.07 1.63
N GLY A 722 -1.91 -2.63 0.43
CA GLY A 722 -2.68 -2.32 -0.77
C GLY A 722 -3.75 -3.34 -1.11
N ARG A 723 -4.11 -4.24 -0.18
CA ARG A 723 -5.08 -5.32 -0.42
C ARG A 723 -4.72 -6.22 -1.61
N LEU A 724 -3.43 -6.41 -1.87
CA LEU A 724 -2.95 -7.43 -2.80
C LEU A 724 -2.52 -8.67 -2.03
N ALA A 725 -3.11 -9.80 -2.39
CA ALA A 725 -2.72 -11.11 -1.91
C ALA A 725 -1.92 -11.85 -2.99
N THR A 726 -0.95 -12.64 -2.56
CA THR A 726 -0.19 -13.54 -3.44
C THR A 726 -0.11 -14.92 -2.84
N ALA A 727 -0.10 -15.94 -3.69
CA ALA A 727 0.00 -17.32 -3.27
C ALA A 727 0.87 -18.12 -4.23
N ARG A 728 1.35 -19.25 -3.72
CA ARG A 728 1.94 -20.31 -4.53
C ARG A 728 1.24 -21.64 -4.28
N VAL A 729 0.90 -22.36 -5.34
CA VAL A 729 0.36 -23.71 -5.30
C VAL A 729 1.34 -24.68 -5.94
N LEU A 730 1.73 -25.70 -5.18
CA LEU A 730 2.56 -26.80 -5.65
C LEU A 730 1.71 -28.05 -5.84
N LEU A 731 1.79 -28.67 -7.01
CA LEU A 731 1.10 -29.93 -7.29
C LEU A 731 2.00 -31.11 -6.96
N THR A 732 1.47 -32.06 -6.19
CA THR A 732 2.15 -33.32 -5.97
C THR A 732 1.93 -34.27 -7.15
N VAL A 733 2.84 -35.23 -7.29
CA VAL A 733 2.70 -36.36 -8.21
C VAL A 733 2.24 -37.60 -7.44
N PRO A 734 1.62 -38.59 -8.11
CA PRO A 734 1.27 -39.85 -7.47
C PRO A 734 2.53 -40.51 -6.90
N ALA A 735 2.42 -41.15 -5.73
CA ALA A 735 3.47 -42.00 -5.21
C ALA A 735 3.70 -43.14 -6.21
N SER A 736 4.91 -43.25 -6.76
CA SER A 736 5.26 -44.36 -7.63
C SER A 736 5.67 -45.57 -6.79
N GLU A 737 5.16 -46.76 -7.12
CA GLU A 737 5.64 -48.03 -6.53
C GLU A 737 7.03 -48.40 -7.07
N ASP A 738 7.40 -47.87 -8.24
CA ASP A 738 8.73 -48.00 -8.86
C ASP A 738 9.49 -46.67 -8.73
N GLY A 739 10.77 -46.72 -8.36
CA GLY A 739 11.59 -45.56 -7.98
C GLY A 739 11.80 -44.46 -9.06
N PRO A 740 12.64 -43.45 -8.77
CA PRO A 740 12.75 -42.22 -9.56
C PRO A 740 13.25 -42.41 -11.01
N ASP A 741 13.73 -43.59 -11.39
CA ASP A 741 14.31 -43.90 -12.71
C ASP A 741 13.28 -44.12 -13.85
N ALA A 742 11.97 -44.04 -13.58
CA ALA A 742 10.92 -44.25 -14.58
C ALA A 742 10.28 -42.95 -15.14
N ARG A 743 10.86 -41.78 -14.89
CA ARG A 743 10.27 -40.47 -15.22
C ARG A 743 11.04 -39.67 -16.25
#